data_AF-A0A7J6UNA3-F1
#
_entry.id   AF-A0A7J6UNA3-F1
#
_cell.length_a   1.000
_cell.length_b   1.000
_cell.length_c   1.000
_cell.angle_alpha   90.00
_cell.angle_beta   90.00
_cell.angle_gamma   90.00
#
_symmetry.space_group_name_H-M   'P 1'
#
loop_
_entity.id
_entity.type
_entity.pdbx_description
1 polymer ?
#
loop_
_entity_poly.entity_id
_entity_poly.type
_entity_poly.pdbx_seq_one_letter_code
_entity_poly.pdbx_strand_id
1 'polypeptide(L)'
;MSVICKSRKVCDSGGMESVMKGSGGKQDDVDMDDEDVAHTGCGYAQPSYTVQGMQIIVSFPSSANEENEDGVVVDQGDTKRPLSAETAYNILSRISVPDMIAMGFTPGRSEPSWLILTVIPVPPPPVRPSVAFGGGTDRAEDDLTLKLQDIVKVNQMLKKQLETGAGSHIVNEIAALLQWHLYTLQDNNIPGMPEAQTKSKKAIKSIRSRLKGKEGRIRGNLMGKRVDFSARTVITGDPNIDIDQVGVPKSIAMNLTFAERVTPLNYAKMRELVMRGPTSWPGAKRIIRDDNSCIDLRFTKQAQDIVLRYGWRVERHMQDNDLVIFNRQPSLHKMSMMGHRAKILPFSTFRLNLSVTSPYNADFDGDEMNMHLAQSHETRAEIRNIMMVPRQVVSPQGNRPVMGIVQDSLLACALLTKRDTFLEKDFCMQLLMWLLPASWDGGNMPMPCILKPRPLWSGKQLFSMLLPKISLQKDAGIASKNRGDDPWFSRSDCRVIIQEGEVMCGVICKKTVGASSGGLIHITWLDYGPERTKQFIGGIQRLVNFWLLHHGFTVGCADIVANDGTMQKVADTLAQAKRDVRKLVLDAQRGRLEAQPGKSLQQSFEARVNQRLNEAREDSGRLAADSLDDKNNIIAM
;
A
#
# COMPACT_ATOMS: atom_id res chain seq x y z
N MET A 1 28.64 1.57 -27.60
CA MET A 1 29.01 1.95 -28.99
C MET A 1 28.58 3.36 -29.41
N SER A 2 27.36 3.85 -29.13
CA SER A 2 26.87 5.12 -29.72
C SER A 2 27.71 6.38 -29.42
N VAL A 3 28.44 6.42 -28.29
CA VAL A 3 29.31 7.56 -27.93
C VAL A 3 30.65 7.52 -28.66
N ILE A 4 31.18 6.31 -28.92
CA ILE A 4 32.49 6.10 -29.57
C ILE A 4 32.40 6.40 -31.07
N CYS A 5 31.30 6.03 -31.72
CA CYS A 5 31.12 6.24 -33.16
C CYS A 5 30.78 7.69 -33.53
N LYS A 6 30.34 8.52 -32.57
CA LYS A 6 29.92 9.92 -32.84
C LYS A 6 31.09 10.84 -33.21
N SER A 7 32.32 10.51 -32.84
CA SER A 7 33.51 11.31 -33.13
C SER A 7 34.06 11.09 -34.55
N ARG A 8 33.73 9.97 -35.20
CA ARG A 8 34.17 9.67 -36.57
C ARG A 8 33.21 10.30 -37.58
N LYS A 9 33.73 11.22 -38.41
CA LYS A 9 32.95 11.97 -39.41
C LYS A 9 33.15 11.49 -40.84
N VAL A 10 34.10 10.60 -41.07
CA VAL A 10 34.42 10.03 -42.39
C VAL A 10 34.50 8.51 -42.23
N CYS A 11 33.97 7.78 -43.20
CA CYS A 11 34.11 6.32 -43.26
C CYS A 11 35.55 6.00 -43.67
N ASP A 12 36.30 5.28 -42.84
CA ASP A 12 37.70 4.91 -43.11
C ASP A 12 37.79 4.10 -44.41
N SER A 13 38.21 4.73 -45.51
CA SER A 13 38.61 4.00 -46.71
C SER A 13 39.94 3.31 -46.38
N GLY A 14 40.03 2.01 -46.64
CA GLY A 14 41.27 1.25 -46.46
C GLY A 14 42.38 1.81 -47.34
N GLY A 15 43.08 2.82 -46.83
CA GLY A 15 44.28 3.43 -47.37
C GLY A 15 45.42 3.17 -46.39
N MET A 16 46.38 2.40 -46.84
CA MET A 16 47.54 1.93 -46.10
C MET A 16 48.49 3.09 -45.76
N GLU A 17 48.17 3.93 -44.78
CA GLU A 17 49.12 4.86 -44.16
C GLU A 17 48.52 5.57 -42.93
N SER A 18 48.83 5.08 -41.72
CA SER A 18 49.12 5.87 -40.50
C SER A 18 48.94 5.06 -39.20
N VAL A 19 49.73 4.02 -39.00
CA VAL A 19 50.04 3.54 -37.64
C VAL A 19 51.56 3.49 -37.48
N MET A 20 52.14 4.67 -37.28
CA MET A 20 53.39 4.80 -36.54
C MET A 20 53.36 6.10 -35.73
N LYS A 21 53.04 5.97 -34.44
CA LYS A 21 53.74 6.60 -33.30
C LYS A 21 52.92 6.39 -32.02
N GLY A 22 53.50 5.69 -31.06
CA GLY A 22 52.99 5.65 -29.69
C GLY A 22 53.23 4.34 -28.94
N SER A 23 54.49 3.96 -28.78
CA SER A 23 54.98 2.82 -28.00
C SER A 23 54.64 2.90 -26.50
N GLY A 24 54.28 1.76 -25.90
CA GLY A 24 54.55 1.47 -24.48
C GLY A 24 53.57 0.53 -23.79
N GLY A 25 53.74 -0.80 -23.93
CA GLY A 25 53.04 -1.77 -23.08
C GLY A 25 53.22 -3.24 -23.48
N LYS A 26 54.16 -3.90 -22.79
CA LYS A 26 54.53 -5.33 -22.69
C LYS A 26 53.60 -6.43 -23.25
N GLN A 27 54.28 -7.38 -23.90
CA GLN A 27 53.94 -8.76 -24.29
C GLN A 27 53.14 -9.58 -23.27
N ASP A 28 52.20 -10.39 -23.80
CA ASP A 28 52.06 -11.83 -23.54
C ASP A 28 51.35 -12.49 -24.75
N ASP A 29 51.93 -13.58 -25.26
CA ASP A 29 51.53 -14.35 -26.44
C ASP A 29 50.37 -15.33 -26.15
N VAL A 30 49.35 -15.39 -27.02
CA VAL A 30 48.68 -16.65 -27.47
C VAL A 30 48.01 -16.40 -28.83
N ASP A 31 48.39 -17.21 -29.82
CA ASP A 31 47.82 -17.27 -31.17
C ASP A 31 46.32 -17.63 -31.21
N MET A 32 45.54 -16.85 -31.97
CA MET A 32 44.41 -17.37 -32.75
C MET A 32 44.30 -16.60 -34.06
N ASP A 33 44.31 -17.36 -35.15
CA ASP A 33 44.05 -16.93 -36.51
C ASP A 33 42.66 -16.29 -36.62
N ASP A 34 42.60 -14.96 -36.74
CA ASP A 34 41.53 -14.27 -37.43
C ASP A 34 42.18 -13.43 -38.52
N GLU A 35 41.97 -13.82 -39.78
CA GLU A 35 42.33 -13.00 -40.93
C GLU A 35 41.64 -11.63 -40.77
N ASP A 36 42.43 -10.59 -40.49
CA ASP A 36 42.01 -9.19 -40.51
C ASP A 36 41.52 -8.85 -41.93
N VAL A 37 40.23 -9.09 -42.18
CA VAL A 37 39.55 -8.57 -43.37
C VAL A 37 39.54 -7.06 -43.20
N ALA A 38 40.49 -6.39 -43.86
CA ALA A 38 40.56 -4.94 -43.93
C ALA A 38 39.17 -4.37 -44.27
N HIS A 39 38.57 -3.63 -43.34
CA HIS A 39 37.31 -2.94 -43.58
C HIS A 39 37.52 -1.92 -44.71
N THR A 40 37.09 -2.26 -45.93
CA THR A 40 37.01 -1.31 -47.04
C THR A 40 35.81 -0.39 -46.80
N GLY A 41 36.00 0.69 -46.04
CA GLY A 41 35.00 1.75 -45.92
C GLY A 41 34.83 2.53 -47.22
N CYS A 42 33.66 3.12 -47.40
CA CYS A 42 33.28 3.78 -48.65
C CYS A 42 33.85 5.20 -48.83
N GLY A 43 34.65 5.71 -47.88
CA GLY A 43 35.31 7.02 -47.97
C GLY A 43 34.40 8.25 -47.84
N TYR A 44 33.06 8.07 -47.80
CA TYR A 44 32.12 9.18 -47.72
C TYR A 44 32.05 9.80 -46.31
N ALA A 45 31.84 11.12 -46.28
CA ALA A 45 31.57 11.85 -45.05
C ALA A 45 30.18 11.51 -44.49
N GLN A 46 30.11 11.28 -43.18
CA GLN A 46 28.86 11.01 -42.48
C GLN A 46 28.02 12.29 -42.41
N PRO A 47 26.78 12.28 -42.93
CA PRO A 47 25.95 13.47 -42.89
C PRO A 47 25.37 13.70 -41.49
N SER A 48 25.18 14.96 -41.11
CA SER A 48 24.50 15.27 -39.85
C SER A 48 22.99 15.28 -40.05
N TYR A 49 22.23 14.69 -39.13
CA TYR A 49 20.77 14.66 -39.20
C TYR A 49 20.14 15.53 -38.11
N THR A 50 19.00 16.14 -38.42
CA THR A 50 18.15 16.87 -37.49
C THR A 50 16.73 16.36 -37.62
N VAL A 51 16.06 16.11 -36.49
CA VAL A 51 14.65 15.69 -36.47
C VAL A 51 13.77 16.94 -36.45
N GLN A 52 12.94 17.13 -37.46
CA GLN A 52 11.96 18.21 -37.55
C GLN A 52 10.55 17.61 -37.64
N GLY A 53 9.83 17.60 -36.51
CA GLY A 53 8.49 17.00 -36.44
C GLY A 53 8.52 15.50 -36.77
N MET A 54 7.94 15.14 -37.92
CA MET A 54 7.84 13.76 -38.42
C MET A 54 8.95 13.38 -39.42
N GLN A 55 9.75 14.35 -39.85
CA GLN A 55 10.77 14.16 -40.87
C GLN A 55 12.17 14.22 -40.27
N ILE A 56 13.08 13.44 -40.87
CA ILE A 56 14.51 13.49 -40.57
C ILE A 56 15.16 14.24 -41.73
N ILE A 57 15.75 15.41 -41.45
CA ILE A 57 16.49 16.19 -42.43
C ILE A 57 17.96 15.87 -42.29
N VAL A 58 18.58 15.48 -43.39
CA VAL A 58 19.99 15.10 -43.46
C VAL A 58 20.73 16.21 -44.19
N SER A 59 21.80 16.71 -43.58
CA SER A 59 22.69 17.70 -44.17
C SER A 59 24.04 17.06 -44.48
N PHE A 60 24.39 17.03 -45.76
CA PHE A 60 25.67 16.53 -46.21
C PHE A 60 26.72 17.65 -46.09
N PRO A 61 27.88 17.39 -45.46
CA PRO A 61 28.98 18.35 -45.51
C PRO A 61 29.48 18.44 -46.96
N SER A 62 29.62 19.66 -47.49
CA SER A 62 30.18 19.90 -48.82
C SER A 62 31.57 19.26 -48.88
N SER A 63 31.80 18.34 -49.81
CA SER A 63 33.15 17.87 -50.13
C SER A 63 33.96 19.07 -50.62
N ALA A 64 35.09 19.35 -49.95
CA ALA A 64 36.08 20.27 -50.47
C ALA A 64 36.68 19.69 -51.76
N ASN A 65 36.66 20.49 -52.83
CA ASN A 65 37.37 20.35 -54.11
C ASN A 65 36.94 19.21 -55.05
N GLU A 66 35.92 19.48 -55.87
CA GLU A 66 36.01 19.15 -57.29
C GLU A 66 36.25 20.47 -58.05
N GLU A 67 37.51 20.80 -58.33
CA GLU A 67 37.86 21.84 -59.30
C GLU A 67 37.61 21.27 -60.70
N ASN A 68 36.63 21.81 -61.43
CA ASN A 68 36.60 21.69 -62.89
C ASN A 68 37.59 22.71 -63.48
N GLU A 69 38.27 22.35 -64.58
CA GLU A 69 39.30 23.15 -65.26
C GLU A 69 38.86 24.56 -65.73
N ASP A 70 37.59 24.94 -65.59
CA ASP A 70 37.06 26.23 -66.08
C ASP A 70 36.63 27.22 -64.99
N GLY A 71 36.95 27.01 -63.71
CA GLY A 71 36.85 28.06 -62.68
C GLY A 71 35.43 28.63 -62.45
N VAL A 72 34.38 27.93 -62.87
CA VAL A 72 32.99 28.30 -62.55
C VAL A 72 32.57 27.54 -61.29
N VAL A 73 32.38 28.28 -60.19
CA VAL A 73 31.73 27.78 -58.98
C VAL A 73 30.27 27.53 -59.30
N VAL A 74 29.89 26.28 -59.59
CA VAL A 74 28.48 25.88 -59.64
C VAL A 74 28.03 25.71 -58.19
N ASP A 75 27.20 26.63 -57.71
CA ASP A 75 26.50 26.52 -56.43
C ASP A 75 25.56 25.30 -56.51
N GLN A 76 26.05 24.13 -56.10
CA GLN A 76 25.22 22.92 -56.05
C GLN A 76 24.27 23.05 -54.86
N GLY A 77 22.99 23.19 -55.19
CA GLY A 77 21.91 23.54 -54.28
C GLY A 77 21.71 22.62 -53.06
N ASP A 78 21.05 23.22 -52.08
CA ASP A 78 20.54 22.67 -50.82
C ASP A 78 21.26 21.43 -50.29
N THR A 79 22.27 21.70 -49.46
CA THR A 79 22.97 20.71 -48.62
C THR A 79 22.06 19.91 -47.70
N LYS A 80 20.78 20.30 -47.55
CA LYS A 80 19.78 19.68 -46.67
C LYS A 80 18.69 18.98 -47.49
N ARG A 81 18.51 17.67 -47.27
CA ARG A 81 17.46 16.86 -47.92
C ARG A 81 16.71 16.04 -46.87
N PRO A 82 15.37 15.87 -47.00
CA PRO A 82 14.63 14.96 -46.13
C PRO A 82 14.99 13.51 -46.48
N LEU A 83 15.29 12.70 -45.46
CA LEU A 83 15.52 11.27 -45.61
C LEU A 83 14.18 10.56 -45.77
N SER A 84 13.95 9.95 -46.93
CA SER A 84 12.76 9.13 -47.16
C SER A 84 12.84 7.82 -46.39
N ALA A 85 11.67 7.28 -46.01
CA ALA A 85 11.58 6.00 -45.29
C ALA A 85 12.12 4.82 -46.15
N GLU A 86 11.98 4.89 -47.47
CA GLU A 86 12.50 3.90 -48.40
C GLU A 86 14.03 3.86 -48.41
N THR A 87 14.67 5.04 -48.50
CA THR A 87 16.13 5.14 -48.42
C THR A 87 16.64 4.64 -47.07
N ALA A 88 15.95 4.96 -45.97
CA ALA A 88 16.29 4.45 -44.65
C ALA A 88 16.16 2.92 -44.55
N TYR A 89 15.09 2.34 -45.10
CA TYR A 89 14.92 0.88 -45.15
C TYR A 89 16.04 0.19 -45.94
N ASN A 90 16.40 0.74 -47.11
CA ASN A 90 17.47 0.21 -47.95
C ASN A 90 18.83 0.24 -47.22
N ILE A 91 19.13 1.31 -46.49
CA ILE A 91 20.35 1.41 -45.69
C ILE A 91 20.34 0.38 -44.56
N LEU A 92 19.24 0.30 -43.79
CA LEU A 92 19.14 -0.60 -42.63
C LEU A 92 19.15 -2.09 -43.03
N SER A 93 18.65 -2.42 -44.22
CA SER A 93 18.63 -3.80 -44.76
C SER A 93 20.01 -4.30 -45.21
N ARG A 94 20.97 -3.41 -45.48
CA ARG A 94 22.32 -3.74 -45.95
C ARG A 94 23.34 -3.93 -44.81
N ILE A 95 22.92 -3.71 -43.56
CA ILE A 95 23.79 -3.87 -42.39
C ILE A 95 24.17 -5.35 -42.25
N SER A 96 25.45 -5.63 -42.01
CA SER A 96 25.94 -7.00 -41.84
C SER A 96 25.52 -7.61 -40.49
N VAL A 97 25.41 -8.93 -40.39
CA VAL A 97 25.05 -9.62 -39.14
C VAL A 97 26.02 -9.31 -37.99
N PRO A 98 27.36 -9.32 -38.18
CA PRO A 98 28.30 -8.88 -37.15
C PRO A 98 28.03 -7.46 -36.64
N ASP A 99 27.75 -6.51 -37.55
CA ASP A 99 27.46 -5.11 -37.20
C ASP A 99 26.14 -4.97 -36.43
N MET A 100 25.12 -5.77 -36.78
CA MET A 100 23.86 -5.79 -36.04
C MET A 100 24.09 -6.17 -34.58
N ILE A 101 24.86 -7.23 -34.32
CA ILE A 101 25.16 -7.71 -32.97
C ILE A 101 25.97 -6.65 -32.21
N ALA A 102 26.97 -6.05 -32.88
CA ALA A 102 27.76 -4.94 -32.33
C ALA A 102 26.86 -3.77 -31.88
N MET A 103 25.85 -3.41 -32.67
CA MET A 103 24.87 -2.36 -32.35
C MET A 103 23.84 -2.76 -31.27
N GLY A 104 23.80 -4.03 -30.85
CA GLY A 104 22.87 -4.56 -29.85
C GLY A 104 21.56 -5.12 -30.43
N PHE A 105 21.51 -5.35 -31.74
CA PHE A 105 20.41 -6.03 -32.40
C PHE A 105 20.61 -7.55 -32.39
N THR A 106 19.53 -8.32 -32.31
CA THR A 106 19.57 -9.79 -32.31
C THR A 106 19.02 -10.30 -33.65
N PRO A 107 19.85 -10.94 -34.49
CA PRO A 107 19.40 -11.50 -35.77
C PRO A 107 18.18 -12.42 -35.61
N GLY A 108 17.17 -12.26 -36.46
CA GLY A 108 15.92 -13.04 -36.40
C GLY A 108 14.92 -12.62 -35.30
N ARG A 109 15.26 -11.71 -34.39
CA ARG A 109 14.34 -11.19 -33.35
C ARG A 109 14.15 -9.68 -33.38
N SER A 110 15.21 -8.93 -33.69
CA SER A 110 15.20 -7.48 -33.78
C SER A 110 16.13 -7.04 -34.89
N GLU A 111 15.74 -7.22 -36.15
CA GLU A 111 16.52 -6.70 -37.27
C GLU A 111 16.34 -5.18 -37.39
N PRO A 112 17.42 -4.43 -37.72
CA PRO A 112 17.33 -2.98 -37.86
C PRO A 112 16.31 -2.53 -38.91
N SER A 113 16.15 -3.29 -40.00
CA SER A 113 15.19 -3.03 -41.07
C SER A 113 13.73 -3.00 -40.57
N TRP A 114 13.40 -3.77 -39.51
CA TRP A 114 12.05 -3.87 -38.95
C TRP A 114 11.63 -2.63 -38.14
N LEU A 115 12.54 -1.68 -37.89
CA LEU A 115 12.19 -0.38 -37.32
C LEU A 115 11.33 0.46 -38.28
N ILE A 116 11.42 0.19 -39.58
CA ILE A 116 10.58 0.82 -40.61
C ILE A 116 9.35 -0.08 -40.84
N LEU A 117 8.16 0.48 -40.63
CA LEU A 117 6.90 -0.25 -40.75
C LEU A 117 6.50 -0.39 -42.23
N THR A 118 6.75 -1.57 -42.81
CA THR A 118 6.25 -1.93 -44.15
C THR A 118 4.87 -2.59 -44.10
N VAL A 119 4.61 -3.38 -43.05
CA VAL A 119 3.34 -4.07 -42.79
C VAL A 119 2.88 -3.74 -41.38
N ILE A 120 1.60 -3.35 -41.24
CA ILE A 120 1.02 -3.01 -39.95
C ILE A 120 0.07 -4.11 -39.50
N PRO A 121 0.30 -4.72 -38.32
CA PRO A 121 -0.61 -5.70 -37.76
C PRO A 121 -1.90 -5.00 -37.28
N VAL A 122 -3.05 -5.47 -37.74
CA VAL A 122 -4.35 -4.99 -37.30
C VAL A 122 -4.78 -5.78 -36.05
N PRO A 123 -5.01 -5.14 -34.90
CA PRO A 123 -5.42 -5.84 -33.69
C PRO A 123 -6.81 -6.50 -33.88
N PRO A 124 -7.05 -7.68 -33.29
CA PRO A 124 -8.32 -8.37 -33.40
C PRO A 124 -9.43 -7.66 -32.58
N PRO A 125 -10.72 -7.96 -32.83
CA PRO A 125 -11.85 -7.32 -32.15
C PRO A 125 -11.79 -7.31 -30.60
N PRO A 126 -11.25 -8.32 -29.88
CA PRO A 126 -11.14 -8.24 -28.42
C PRO A 126 -10.28 -7.09 -27.89
N VAL A 127 -9.34 -6.57 -28.68
CA VAL A 127 -8.51 -5.41 -28.34
C VAL A 127 -9.24 -4.08 -28.65
N ARG A 128 -10.16 -4.12 -29.61
CA ARG A 128 -10.95 -2.98 -30.12
C ARG A 128 -12.44 -3.33 -30.15
N PRO A 129 -13.08 -3.51 -28.97
CA PRO A 129 -14.45 -4.01 -28.90
C PRO A 129 -15.45 -3.01 -29.49
N SER A 130 -16.41 -3.52 -30.27
CA SER A 130 -17.55 -2.74 -30.74
C SER A 130 -18.70 -2.88 -29.73
N VAL A 131 -19.33 -1.77 -29.37
CA VAL A 131 -20.46 -1.74 -28.42
C VAL A 131 -21.74 -1.50 -29.22
N ALA A 132 -22.65 -2.47 -29.19
CA ALA A 132 -23.98 -2.32 -29.79
C ALA A 132 -24.96 -1.73 -28.77
N PHE A 133 -25.69 -0.68 -29.17
CA PHE A 133 -26.80 -0.10 -28.42
C PHE A 133 -28.14 -0.55 -29.01
N GLY A 134 -29.16 -0.70 -28.16
CA GLY A 134 -30.56 -0.85 -28.59
C GLY A 134 -30.85 -2.04 -29.53
N GLY A 135 -30.44 -3.26 -29.18
CA GLY A 135 -30.81 -4.45 -29.95
C GLY A 135 -30.03 -4.67 -31.26
N GLY A 136 -29.01 -3.84 -31.54
CA GLY A 136 -28.01 -4.12 -32.58
C GLY A 136 -28.02 -3.20 -33.79
N THR A 137 -28.95 -2.24 -33.88
CA THR A 137 -29.04 -1.27 -34.97
C THR A 137 -27.95 -0.19 -34.90
N ASP A 138 -27.65 0.34 -33.71
CA ASP A 138 -26.61 1.36 -33.53
C ASP A 138 -25.34 0.75 -32.92
N ARG A 139 -24.21 0.91 -33.59
CA ARG A 139 -22.89 0.43 -33.14
C ARG A 139 -21.95 1.59 -32.89
N ALA A 140 -21.36 1.60 -31.69
CA ALA A 140 -20.24 2.45 -31.35
C ALA A 140 -18.94 1.65 -31.46
N GLU A 141 -18.17 1.95 -32.50
CA GLU A 141 -16.86 1.35 -32.73
C GLU A 141 -15.80 1.97 -31.80
N ASP A 142 -14.79 1.18 -31.46
CA ASP A 142 -13.64 1.64 -30.66
C ASP A 142 -12.80 2.69 -31.40
N ASP A 143 -12.21 3.63 -30.65
CA ASP A 143 -11.31 4.68 -31.12
C ASP A 143 -10.19 4.15 -32.06
N LEU A 144 -9.65 2.95 -31.80
CA LEU A 144 -8.63 2.32 -32.66
C LEU A 144 -9.21 1.90 -34.01
N THR A 145 -10.44 1.39 -34.04
CA THR A 145 -11.11 1.00 -35.29
C THR A 145 -11.32 2.22 -36.18
N LEU A 146 -11.74 3.35 -35.61
CA LEU A 146 -11.90 4.62 -36.35
C LEU A 146 -10.57 5.06 -36.97
N LYS A 147 -9.48 5.01 -36.19
CA LYS A 147 -8.17 5.42 -36.71
C LYS A 147 -7.63 4.48 -37.78
N LEU A 148 -7.83 3.17 -37.62
CA LEU A 148 -7.47 2.16 -38.62
C LEU A 148 -8.25 2.35 -39.92
N GLN A 149 -9.52 2.72 -39.85
CA GLN A 149 -10.32 3.04 -41.03
C GLN A 149 -9.72 4.22 -41.80
N ASP A 150 -9.27 5.27 -41.11
CA ASP A 150 -8.63 6.42 -41.75
C ASP A 150 -7.27 6.04 -42.38
N ILE A 151 -6.47 5.22 -41.70
CA ILE A 151 -5.19 4.68 -42.25
C ILE A 151 -5.44 3.94 -43.56
N VAL A 152 -6.45 3.06 -43.61
CA VAL A 152 -6.77 2.30 -44.82
C VAL A 152 -7.24 3.22 -45.95
N LYS A 153 -8.07 4.23 -45.65
CA LYS A 153 -8.54 5.21 -46.64
C LYS A 153 -7.38 6.00 -47.26
N VAL A 154 -6.48 6.53 -46.43
CA VAL A 154 -5.31 7.31 -46.91
C VAL A 154 -4.35 6.40 -47.69
N ASN A 155 -4.15 5.15 -47.26
CA ASN A 155 -3.31 4.20 -47.98
C ASN A 155 -3.88 3.84 -49.37
N GLN A 156 -5.20 3.62 -49.47
CA GLN A 156 -5.85 3.40 -50.77
C GLN A 156 -5.79 4.65 -51.67
N MET A 157 -5.90 5.84 -51.09
CA MET A 157 -5.75 7.10 -51.82
C MET A 157 -4.33 7.28 -52.36
N LEU A 158 -3.31 7.01 -51.54
CA LEU A 158 -1.90 7.05 -51.94
C LEU A 158 -1.63 6.08 -53.10
N LYS A 159 -2.13 4.84 -53.00
CA LYS A 159 -1.98 3.82 -54.04
C LYS A 159 -2.58 4.27 -55.38
N LYS A 160 -3.80 4.82 -55.37
CA LYS A 160 -4.45 5.33 -56.58
C LYS A 160 -3.67 6.48 -57.23
N GLN A 161 -3.16 7.42 -56.45
CA GLN A 161 -2.41 8.57 -56.96
C GLN A 161 -1.07 8.18 -57.59
N LEU A 162 -0.41 7.15 -57.04
CA LEU A 162 0.78 6.55 -57.63
C LEU A 162 0.48 5.86 -58.97
N GLU A 163 -0.62 5.11 -59.05
CA GLU A 163 -1.06 4.43 -60.29
C GLU A 163 -1.45 5.43 -61.41
N THR A 164 -2.05 6.58 -61.04
CA THR A 164 -2.42 7.63 -62.01
C THR A 164 -1.26 8.53 -62.43
N GLY A 165 -0.06 8.34 -61.88
CA GLY A 165 1.11 9.17 -62.21
C GLY A 165 1.01 10.61 -61.73
N ALA A 166 0.42 10.85 -60.55
CA ALA A 166 0.31 12.18 -59.98
C ALA A 166 1.69 12.81 -59.67
N GLY A 167 1.75 14.15 -59.66
CA GLY A 167 2.99 14.88 -59.37
C GLY A 167 3.60 14.51 -58.01
N SER A 168 4.94 14.49 -57.94
CA SER A 168 5.70 14.08 -56.75
C SER A 168 5.34 14.85 -55.47
N HIS A 169 4.96 16.13 -55.61
CA HIS A 169 4.50 16.96 -54.48
C HIS A 169 3.25 16.38 -53.81
N ILE A 170 2.26 15.96 -54.59
CA ILE A 170 0.98 15.43 -54.09
C ILE A 170 1.20 14.08 -53.39
N VAL A 171 2.05 13.23 -53.96
CA VAL A 171 2.42 11.95 -53.36
C VAL A 171 3.08 12.16 -51.99
N ASN A 172 3.98 13.14 -51.87
CA ASN A 172 4.67 13.47 -50.62
C ASN A 172 3.71 14.00 -49.54
N GLU A 173 2.71 14.82 -49.90
CA GLU A 173 1.69 15.28 -48.95
C GLU A 173 0.82 14.14 -48.42
N ILE A 174 0.35 13.25 -49.30
CA ILE A 174 -0.47 12.09 -48.89
C ILE A 174 0.37 11.11 -48.06
N ALA A 175 1.65 10.92 -48.39
CA ALA A 175 2.58 10.12 -47.61
C ALA A 175 2.80 10.70 -46.19
N ALA A 176 2.96 12.03 -46.07
CA ALA A 176 3.06 12.70 -44.78
C ALA A 176 1.77 12.56 -43.96
N LEU A 177 0.61 12.63 -44.60
CA LEU A 177 -0.69 12.40 -43.95
C LEU A 177 -0.81 10.95 -43.45
N LEU A 178 -0.41 9.96 -44.26
CA LEU A 178 -0.39 8.55 -43.84
C LEU A 178 0.53 8.38 -42.62
N GLN A 179 1.74 8.95 -42.68
CA GLN A 179 2.69 8.92 -41.57
C GLN A 179 2.07 9.52 -40.30
N TRP A 180 1.37 10.65 -40.39
CA TRP A 180 0.66 11.27 -39.27
C TRP A 180 -0.41 10.34 -38.67
N HIS A 181 -1.20 9.66 -39.50
CA HIS A 181 -2.20 8.69 -39.02
C HIS A 181 -1.57 7.49 -38.31
N LEU A 182 -0.43 6.98 -38.80
CA LEU A 182 0.31 5.89 -38.16
C LEU A 182 0.90 6.32 -36.82
N TYR A 183 1.46 7.52 -36.77
CA TYR A 183 2.07 8.05 -35.57
C TYR A 183 1.03 8.27 -34.46
N THR A 184 -0.09 8.89 -34.81
CA THR A 184 -1.21 9.15 -33.87
C THR A 184 -1.96 7.90 -33.41
N LEU A 185 -1.92 6.79 -34.16
CA LEU A 185 -2.40 5.49 -33.69
C LEU A 185 -1.59 5.00 -32.48
N GLN A 186 -0.27 5.16 -32.54
CA GLN A 186 0.65 4.73 -31.48
C GLN A 186 0.67 5.72 -30.32
N ASP A 187 0.85 7.01 -30.60
CA ASP A 187 0.88 8.09 -29.62
C ASP A 187 0.20 9.34 -30.16
N ASN A 188 -0.79 9.86 -29.43
CA ASN A 188 -1.57 11.02 -29.87
C ASN A 188 -1.13 12.32 -29.16
N ASN A 189 -0.26 12.23 -28.14
CA ASN A 189 0.10 13.36 -27.27
C ASN A 189 1.53 13.84 -27.51
N ILE A 190 1.93 14.03 -28.77
CA ILE A 190 3.28 14.53 -29.10
C ILE A 190 3.30 16.06 -29.09
N PRO A 191 4.28 16.69 -28.43
CA PRO A 191 4.44 18.13 -28.45
C PRO A 191 4.66 18.66 -29.88
N GLY A 192 3.92 19.69 -30.28
CA GLY A 192 4.09 20.37 -31.57
C GLY A 192 3.37 19.74 -32.77
N MET A 193 2.55 18.69 -32.56
CA MET A 193 1.71 18.10 -33.59
C MET A 193 0.22 18.24 -33.27
N PRO A 194 -0.66 18.35 -34.28
CA PRO A 194 -2.10 18.37 -34.06
C PRO A 194 -2.57 16.99 -33.57
N GLU A 195 -3.37 16.99 -32.51
CA GLU A 195 -3.96 15.77 -31.95
C GLU A 195 -5.07 15.23 -32.87
N ALA A 196 -5.11 13.91 -33.07
CA ALA A 196 -6.20 13.26 -33.76
C ALA A 196 -7.45 13.26 -32.86
N GLN A 197 -8.53 13.85 -33.37
CA GLN A 197 -9.80 13.98 -32.68
C GLN A 197 -10.90 13.20 -33.41
N THR A 198 -11.89 12.72 -32.65
CA THR A 198 -13.12 12.18 -33.21
C THR A 198 -13.99 13.29 -33.80
N LYS A 199 -15.07 12.93 -34.50
CA LYS A 199 -16.09 13.90 -34.98
C LYS A 199 -16.68 14.76 -33.85
N SER A 200 -16.66 14.26 -32.61
CA SER A 200 -17.10 14.97 -31.40
C SER A 200 -15.99 15.82 -30.74
N LYS A 201 -14.87 16.08 -31.43
CA LYS A 201 -13.70 16.84 -30.93
C LYS A 201 -12.99 16.21 -29.72
N LYS A 202 -13.29 14.95 -29.40
CA LYS A 202 -12.63 14.22 -28.32
C LYS A 202 -11.33 13.62 -28.86
N ALA A 203 -10.22 13.80 -28.14
CA ALA A 203 -8.96 13.16 -28.50
C ALA A 203 -9.09 11.62 -28.50
N ILE A 204 -8.61 10.99 -29.58
CA ILE A 204 -8.62 9.53 -29.75
C ILE A 204 -7.62 8.90 -28.76
N LYS A 205 -8.04 7.84 -28.07
CA LYS A 205 -7.14 7.09 -27.17
C LYS A 205 -6.21 6.16 -27.95
N SER A 206 -4.95 6.60 -28.11
CA SER A 206 -3.87 5.83 -28.72
C SER A 206 -3.47 4.59 -27.92
N ILE A 207 -2.70 3.69 -28.54
CA ILE A 207 -2.19 2.47 -27.88
C ILE A 207 -1.34 2.83 -26.66
N ARG A 208 -0.43 3.81 -26.78
CA ARG A 208 0.42 4.27 -25.66
C ARG A 208 -0.42 4.83 -24.51
N SER A 209 -1.45 5.62 -24.80
CA SER A 209 -2.38 6.18 -23.82
C SER A 209 -3.11 5.08 -23.04
N ARG A 210 -3.51 3.99 -23.71
CA ARG A 210 -4.18 2.85 -23.07
C ARG A 210 -3.25 2.09 -22.12
N LEU A 211 -1.94 2.04 -22.40
CA LEU A 211 -0.97 1.33 -21.57
C LEU A 211 -0.48 2.16 -20.38
N LYS A 212 -0.21 3.45 -20.60
CA LYS A 212 0.36 4.38 -19.61
C LYS A 212 -0.71 4.99 -18.69
N GLY A 213 -0.29 5.41 -17.50
CA GLY A 213 -1.11 6.22 -16.59
C GLY A 213 -1.71 5.43 -15.43
N LYS A 214 -2.44 6.14 -14.56
CA LYS A 214 -3.07 5.54 -13.36
C LYS A 214 -4.18 4.54 -13.74
N GLU A 215 -4.98 4.88 -14.75
CA GLU A 215 -6.04 4.04 -15.31
C GLU A 215 -5.56 3.20 -16.51
N GLY A 216 -4.27 3.29 -16.88
CA GLY A 216 -3.71 2.50 -17.96
C GLY A 216 -3.71 1.00 -17.64
N ARG A 217 -3.70 0.14 -18.66
CA ARG A 217 -3.81 -1.31 -18.50
C ARG A 217 -2.77 -1.92 -17.56
N ILE A 218 -1.53 -1.41 -17.61
CA ILE A 218 -0.45 -1.94 -16.76
C ILE A 218 -0.77 -1.71 -15.28
N ARG A 219 -1.12 -0.49 -14.89
CA ARG A 219 -1.37 -0.16 -13.48
C ARG A 219 -2.78 -0.52 -13.02
N GLY A 220 -3.79 -0.26 -13.84
CA GLY A 220 -5.20 -0.38 -13.49
C GLY A 220 -5.85 -1.74 -13.76
N ASN A 221 -5.17 -2.65 -14.49
CA ASN A 221 -5.67 -4.01 -14.73
C ASN A 221 -4.68 -5.11 -14.32
N LEU A 222 -3.37 -4.91 -14.50
CA LEU A 222 -2.36 -5.91 -14.13
C LEU A 222 -1.90 -5.74 -12.68
N MET A 223 -1.46 -4.55 -12.28
CA MET A 223 -0.98 -4.31 -10.91
C MET A 223 -2.11 -4.22 -9.88
N GLY A 224 -3.23 -3.60 -10.26
CA GLY A 224 -4.46 -3.58 -9.47
C GLY A 224 -5.63 -4.00 -10.34
N LYS A 225 -6.57 -4.76 -9.78
CA LYS A 225 -7.81 -5.12 -10.46
C LYS A 225 -8.95 -5.23 -9.47
N ARG A 226 -10.18 -5.11 -9.96
CA ARG A 226 -11.36 -5.52 -9.18
C ARG A 226 -11.35 -7.04 -9.03
N VAL A 227 -11.75 -7.52 -7.86
CA VAL A 227 -11.69 -8.93 -7.51
C VAL A 227 -13.06 -9.41 -7.02
N ASP A 228 -13.41 -10.62 -7.41
CA ASP A 228 -14.57 -11.33 -6.88
C ASP A 228 -14.31 -11.86 -5.46
N PHE A 229 -15.36 -12.42 -4.84
CA PHE A 229 -15.30 -12.98 -3.48
C PHE A 229 -14.78 -12.00 -2.41
N SER A 230 -15.12 -10.72 -2.60
CA SER A 230 -14.81 -9.65 -1.67
C SER A 230 -16.08 -8.93 -1.22
N ALA A 231 -16.00 -8.29 -0.06
CA ALA A 231 -17.07 -7.47 0.49
C ALA A 231 -16.50 -6.23 1.17
N ARG A 232 -17.31 -5.18 1.27
CA ARG A 232 -16.97 -3.91 1.92
C ARG A 232 -18.17 -3.41 2.70
N THR A 233 -17.97 -3.01 3.95
CA THR A 233 -18.97 -2.35 4.78
C THR A 233 -18.27 -1.55 5.89
N VAL A 234 -19.06 -0.76 6.62
CA VAL A 234 -18.64 0.04 7.77
C VAL A 234 -18.17 -0.88 8.91
N ILE A 235 -17.16 -0.44 9.65
CA ILE A 235 -16.63 -1.15 10.82
C ILE A 235 -17.20 -0.65 12.15
N THR A 236 -17.24 -1.52 13.14
CA THR A 236 -17.66 -1.22 14.52
C THR A 236 -16.77 -2.00 15.50
N GLY A 237 -16.49 -1.41 16.67
CA GLY A 237 -15.77 -2.10 17.74
C GLY A 237 -16.65 -3.12 18.46
N ASP A 238 -16.12 -4.31 18.76
CA ASP A 238 -16.78 -5.31 19.61
C ASP A 238 -15.75 -5.92 20.57
N PRO A 239 -15.85 -5.65 21.89
CA PRO A 239 -14.89 -6.15 22.88
C PRO A 239 -15.03 -7.66 23.17
N ASN A 240 -16.12 -8.30 22.75
CA ASN A 240 -16.38 -9.71 23.03
C ASN A 240 -15.76 -10.66 21.98
N ILE A 241 -15.34 -10.12 20.84
CA ILE A 241 -14.72 -10.87 19.75
C ILE A 241 -13.22 -11.01 20.01
N ASP A 242 -12.65 -12.17 19.69
CA ASP A 242 -11.20 -12.38 19.83
C ASP A 242 -10.42 -11.50 18.84
N ILE A 243 -9.14 -11.19 19.12
CA ILE A 243 -8.35 -10.29 18.27
C ILE A 243 -8.18 -10.78 16.82
N ASP A 244 -8.28 -12.07 16.57
CA ASP A 244 -8.12 -12.66 15.25
C ASP A 244 -9.44 -13.07 14.61
N GLN A 245 -10.57 -12.64 15.20
CA GLN A 245 -11.89 -12.82 14.66
C GLN A 245 -12.42 -11.50 14.09
N VAL A 246 -13.20 -11.62 13.01
CA VAL A 246 -13.97 -10.52 12.44
C VAL A 246 -15.43 -10.90 12.39
N GLY A 247 -16.28 -10.04 12.95
CA GLY A 247 -17.72 -10.16 12.87
C GLY A 247 -18.19 -9.88 11.44
N VAL A 248 -18.82 -10.86 10.80
CA VAL A 248 -19.34 -10.76 9.43
C VAL A 248 -20.86 -10.77 9.44
N PRO A 249 -21.52 -9.78 8.82
CA PRO A 249 -22.96 -9.76 8.61
C PRO A 249 -23.48 -11.03 7.91
N LYS A 250 -24.64 -11.53 8.37
CA LYS A 250 -25.33 -12.67 7.74
C LYS A 250 -25.61 -12.44 6.25
N SER A 251 -25.92 -11.21 5.83
CA SER A 251 -26.16 -10.83 4.43
C SER A 251 -24.92 -11.04 3.55
N ILE A 252 -23.74 -10.69 4.06
CA ILE A 252 -22.45 -10.90 3.38
C ILE A 252 -22.11 -12.39 3.37
N ALA A 253 -22.28 -13.07 4.50
CA ALA A 253 -21.96 -14.49 4.63
C ALA A 253 -22.80 -15.40 3.71
N MET A 254 -24.06 -15.04 3.45
CA MET A 254 -24.93 -15.73 2.50
C MET A 254 -24.54 -15.50 1.03
N ASN A 255 -23.93 -14.35 0.70
CA ASN A 255 -23.56 -14.05 -0.67
C ASN A 255 -22.18 -14.61 -1.05
N LEU A 256 -21.22 -14.55 -0.12
CA LEU A 256 -19.88 -15.08 -0.31
C LEU A 256 -19.88 -16.60 -0.16
N THR A 257 -19.29 -17.27 -1.14
CA THR A 257 -19.21 -18.73 -1.16
C THR A 257 -17.77 -19.24 -1.10
N PHE A 258 -17.62 -20.44 -0.57
CA PHE A 258 -16.37 -21.21 -0.60
C PHE A 258 -16.66 -22.55 -1.28
N ALA A 259 -15.89 -22.87 -2.32
CA ALA A 259 -16.02 -24.13 -3.05
C ALA A 259 -15.32 -25.26 -2.28
N GLU A 260 -16.10 -26.06 -1.56
CA GLU A 260 -15.57 -27.20 -0.79
C GLU A 260 -15.75 -28.51 -1.58
N ARG A 261 -14.68 -29.30 -1.68
CA ARG A 261 -14.74 -30.61 -2.34
C ARG A 261 -15.45 -31.62 -1.43
N VAL A 262 -16.37 -32.38 -2.01
CA VAL A 262 -17.10 -33.44 -1.32
C VAL A 262 -16.15 -34.63 -1.11
N THR A 263 -15.95 -34.97 0.14
CA THR A 263 -15.12 -36.08 0.65
C THR A 263 -15.99 -36.95 1.56
N PRO A 264 -15.54 -38.17 1.90
CA PRO A 264 -16.28 -39.02 2.84
C PRO A 264 -16.51 -38.36 4.20
N LEU A 265 -15.56 -37.52 4.66
CA LEU A 265 -15.61 -36.87 5.97
C LEU A 265 -16.66 -35.75 6.06
N ASN A 266 -16.83 -34.96 5.01
CA ASN A 266 -17.74 -33.80 5.00
C ASN A 266 -19.07 -34.08 4.26
N TYR A 267 -19.28 -35.29 3.73
CA TYR A 267 -20.46 -35.64 2.94
C TYR A 267 -21.78 -35.29 3.61
N ALA A 268 -21.96 -35.71 4.87
CA ALA A 268 -23.19 -35.45 5.64
C ALA A 268 -23.45 -33.94 5.79
N LYS A 269 -22.40 -33.18 6.13
CA LYS A 269 -22.45 -31.72 6.27
C LYS A 269 -22.80 -31.04 4.95
N MET A 270 -22.15 -31.43 3.85
CA MET A 270 -22.41 -30.84 2.52
C MET A 270 -23.82 -31.15 2.03
N ARG A 271 -24.31 -32.37 2.25
CA ARG A 271 -25.68 -32.76 1.92
C ARG A 271 -26.70 -31.90 2.67
N GLU A 272 -26.49 -31.67 3.96
CA GLU A 272 -27.35 -30.81 4.77
C GLU A 272 -27.38 -29.36 4.26
N LEU A 273 -26.22 -28.80 3.89
CA LEU A 273 -26.14 -27.43 3.36
C LEU A 273 -26.86 -27.28 2.01
N VAL A 274 -26.77 -28.30 1.15
CA VAL A 274 -27.49 -28.32 -0.13
C VAL A 274 -28.99 -28.43 0.11
N MET A 275 -29.44 -29.27 1.06
CA MET A 275 -30.85 -29.42 1.42
C MET A 275 -31.46 -28.12 1.96
N ARG A 276 -30.71 -27.35 2.76
CA ARG A 276 -31.12 -26.03 3.26
C ARG A 276 -31.21 -24.96 2.16
N GLY A 277 -30.47 -25.14 1.07
CA GLY A 277 -30.48 -24.26 -0.09
C GLY A 277 -29.82 -22.89 0.13
N PRO A 278 -30.05 -21.94 -0.78
CA PRO A 278 -29.35 -20.64 -0.80
C PRO A 278 -30.00 -19.56 0.08
N THR A 279 -31.23 -19.76 0.55
CA THR A 279 -31.99 -18.74 1.30
C THR A 279 -31.75 -18.77 2.80
N SER A 280 -31.38 -19.94 3.34
CA SER A 280 -31.08 -20.13 4.76
C SER A 280 -29.57 -20.14 5.01
N TRP A 281 -29.14 -19.63 6.16
CA TRP A 281 -27.76 -19.76 6.62
C TRP A 281 -27.73 -20.66 7.87
N PRO A 282 -26.80 -21.63 7.94
CA PRO A 282 -25.85 -22.02 6.91
C PRO A 282 -26.50 -22.81 5.75
N GLY A 283 -26.04 -22.60 4.52
CA GLY A 283 -26.59 -23.18 3.29
C GLY A 283 -25.59 -23.20 2.13
N ALA A 284 -26.05 -23.45 0.90
CA ALA A 284 -25.21 -23.49 -0.31
C ALA A 284 -25.90 -22.87 -1.53
N LYS A 285 -25.09 -22.34 -2.46
CA LYS A 285 -25.58 -21.60 -3.64
C LYS A 285 -25.51 -22.40 -4.92
N ARG A 286 -24.41 -23.14 -5.12
CA ARG A 286 -24.14 -23.86 -6.38
C ARG A 286 -23.44 -25.19 -6.13
N ILE A 287 -23.62 -26.11 -7.07
CA ILE A 287 -22.90 -27.39 -7.11
C ILE A 287 -22.16 -27.44 -8.45
N ILE A 288 -20.87 -27.73 -8.40
CA ILE A 288 -20.02 -27.93 -9.56
C ILE A 288 -19.69 -29.42 -9.65
N ARG A 289 -20.08 -30.03 -10.76
CA ARG A 289 -19.79 -31.43 -11.06
C ARG A 289 -18.37 -31.60 -11.63
N ASP A 290 -17.92 -32.84 -11.80
CA ASP A 290 -16.59 -33.14 -12.34
C ASP A 290 -16.40 -32.71 -13.80
N ASP A 291 -17.50 -32.59 -14.57
CA ASP A 291 -17.53 -32.07 -15.94
C ASP A 291 -17.52 -30.52 -16.01
N ASN A 292 -17.32 -29.84 -14.87
CA ASN A 292 -17.47 -28.39 -14.69
C ASN A 292 -18.87 -27.84 -14.98
N SER A 293 -19.89 -28.69 -15.12
CA SER A 293 -21.27 -28.21 -15.17
C SER A 293 -21.68 -27.66 -13.81
N CYS A 294 -22.32 -26.49 -13.84
CA CYS A 294 -22.71 -25.75 -12.66
C CYS A 294 -24.23 -25.79 -12.50
N ILE A 295 -24.70 -26.31 -11.37
CA ILE A 295 -26.11 -26.32 -10.98
C ILE A 295 -26.33 -25.18 -9.99
N ASP A 296 -27.17 -24.20 -10.35
CA ASP A 296 -27.59 -23.14 -9.43
C ASP A 296 -28.78 -23.61 -8.59
N LEU A 297 -28.59 -23.65 -7.27
CA LEU A 297 -29.61 -24.13 -6.33
C LEU A 297 -30.79 -23.17 -6.20
N ARG A 298 -30.67 -21.92 -6.67
CA ARG A 298 -31.76 -20.93 -6.62
C ARG A 298 -32.91 -21.26 -7.57
N PHE A 299 -32.61 -21.88 -8.71
CA PHE A 299 -33.60 -22.17 -9.76
C PHE A 299 -33.99 -23.65 -9.81
N THR A 300 -33.35 -24.48 -8.99
CA THR A 300 -33.58 -25.93 -9.00
C THR A 300 -34.74 -26.28 -8.06
N LYS A 301 -35.89 -26.69 -8.63
CA LYS A 301 -37.11 -27.02 -7.87
C LYS A 301 -36.97 -28.26 -6.96
N GLN A 302 -36.00 -29.14 -7.24
CA GLN A 302 -35.76 -30.40 -6.53
C GLN A 302 -34.35 -30.47 -5.92
N ALA A 303 -33.93 -29.43 -5.18
CA ALA A 303 -32.62 -29.42 -4.52
C ALA A 303 -32.44 -30.58 -3.51
N GLN A 304 -33.54 -31.09 -2.96
CA GLN A 304 -33.54 -32.18 -1.97
C GLN A 304 -33.25 -33.57 -2.58
N ASP A 305 -33.54 -33.75 -3.87
CA ASP A 305 -33.35 -35.02 -4.59
C ASP A 305 -31.94 -35.18 -5.18
N ILE A 306 -31.10 -34.15 -5.07
CA ILE A 306 -29.74 -34.17 -5.61
C ILE A 306 -28.85 -35.06 -4.74
N VAL A 307 -28.54 -36.25 -5.26
CA VAL A 307 -27.53 -37.13 -4.67
C VAL A 307 -26.14 -36.59 -5.00
N LEU A 308 -25.46 -36.04 -3.99
CA LEU A 308 -24.06 -35.62 -4.10
C LEU A 308 -23.16 -36.83 -4.34
N ARG A 309 -22.16 -36.67 -5.21
CA ARG A 309 -21.09 -37.66 -5.44
C ARG A 309 -19.78 -37.15 -4.85
N TYR A 310 -18.90 -38.08 -4.49
CA TYR A 310 -17.53 -37.74 -4.09
C TYR A 310 -16.78 -37.14 -5.28
N GLY A 311 -15.97 -36.10 -5.03
CA GLY A 311 -15.23 -35.39 -6.07
C GLY A 311 -15.87 -34.07 -6.49
N TRP A 312 -17.21 -33.97 -6.44
CA TRP A 312 -17.94 -32.73 -6.74
C TRP A 312 -17.56 -31.60 -5.79
N ARG A 313 -17.79 -30.36 -6.20
CA ARG A 313 -17.56 -29.17 -5.37
C ARG A 313 -18.89 -28.50 -5.03
N VAL A 314 -19.09 -28.19 -3.76
CA VAL A 314 -20.26 -27.47 -3.28
C VAL A 314 -19.81 -26.05 -2.91
N GLU A 315 -20.39 -25.04 -3.55
CA GLU A 315 -20.23 -23.65 -3.16
C GLU A 315 -21.15 -23.34 -1.97
N ARG A 316 -20.63 -23.62 -0.77
CA ARG A 316 -21.34 -23.30 0.48
C ARG A 316 -21.19 -21.84 0.87
N HIS A 317 -22.12 -21.32 1.64
CA HIS A 317 -21.99 -20.00 2.28
C HIS A 317 -20.75 -19.96 3.20
N MET A 318 -20.26 -18.74 3.47
CA MET A 318 -19.25 -18.50 4.49
C MET A 318 -19.75 -18.97 5.86
N GLN A 319 -18.89 -19.67 6.60
CA GLN A 319 -19.18 -20.22 7.92
C GLN A 319 -18.22 -19.67 8.97
N ASP A 320 -18.55 -19.90 10.24
CA ASP A 320 -17.69 -19.52 11.35
C ASP A 320 -16.32 -20.19 11.21
N ASN A 321 -15.27 -19.46 11.56
CA ASN A 321 -13.87 -19.85 11.45
C ASN A 321 -13.33 -20.02 10.03
N ASP A 322 -14.06 -19.63 8.98
CA ASP A 322 -13.46 -19.46 7.65
C ASP A 322 -12.43 -18.33 7.68
N LEU A 323 -11.38 -18.47 6.88
CA LEU A 323 -10.25 -17.54 6.86
C LEU A 323 -10.47 -16.46 5.81
N VAL A 324 -10.39 -15.22 6.26
CA VAL A 324 -10.56 -14.03 5.42
C VAL A 324 -9.36 -13.10 5.59
N ILE A 325 -9.00 -12.39 4.53
CA ILE A 325 -8.05 -11.28 4.60
C ILE A 325 -8.87 -10.01 4.77
N PHE A 326 -8.47 -9.18 5.73
CA PHE A 326 -9.14 -7.93 6.05
C PHE A 326 -8.15 -6.77 5.90
N ASN A 327 -8.58 -5.71 5.21
CA ASN A 327 -7.72 -4.56 4.91
C ASN A 327 -8.45 -3.22 4.98
N ARG A 328 -7.70 -2.20 5.44
CA ARG A 328 -8.08 -0.79 5.38
C ARG A 328 -7.26 -0.08 4.31
N GLN A 329 -7.94 0.77 3.53
CA GLN A 329 -7.31 1.60 2.50
C GLN A 329 -7.05 3.01 3.08
N PRO A 330 -5.87 3.62 2.87
CA PRO A 330 -4.69 3.13 2.15
C PRO A 330 -3.87 2.09 2.94
N SER A 331 -3.44 1.02 2.27
CA SER A 331 -2.56 0.02 2.86
C SER A 331 -1.09 0.43 2.72
N LEU A 332 -0.48 0.95 3.80
CA LEU A 332 0.89 1.49 3.81
C LEU A 332 1.93 0.53 4.37
N HIS A 333 1.52 -0.39 5.24
CA HIS A 333 2.41 -1.34 5.89
C HIS A 333 1.80 -2.74 5.87
N LYS A 334 2.63 -3.76 6.15
CA LYS A 334 2.21 -5.17 6.11
C LYS A 334 0.95 -5.44 6.95
N MET A 335 0.89 -4.91 8.17
CA MET A 335 -0.29 -5.09 9.04
C MET A 335 -1.56 -4.35 8.56
N SER A 336 -1.51 -3.54 7.52
CA SER A 336 -2.73 -2.99 6.91
C SER A 336 -3.55 -4.07 6.19
N MET A 337 -2.99 -5.27 6.01
CA MET A 337 -3.66 -6.48 5.51
C MET A 337 -3.34 -7.68 6.40
N MET A 338 -4.33 -8.20 7.12
CA MET A 338 -4.15 -9.33 8.04
C MET A 338 -5.22 -10.39 7.85
N GLY A 339 -4.88 -11.62 8.23
CA GLY A 339 -5.79 -12.76 8.24
C GLY A 339 -6.62 -12.81 9.50
N HIS A 340 -7.93 -12.98 9.35
CA HIS A 340 -8.91 -13.13 10.41
C HIS A 340 -9.76 -14.39 10.21
N ARG A 341 -10.36 -14.87 11.30
CA ARG A 341 -11.43 -15.87 11.29
C ARG A 341 -12.78 -15.16 11.23
N ALA A 342 -13.63 -15.53 10.28
CA ALA A 342 -14.99 -15.04 10.22
C ALA A 342 -15.81 -15.54 11.42
N LYS A 343 -16.61 -14.66 12.00
CA LYS A 343 -17.65 -14.99 12.99
C LYS A 343 -18.95 -14.35 12.52
N ILE A 344 -19.95 -15.14 12.18
CA ILE A 344 -21.19 -14.63 11.62
C ILE A 344 -22.02 -14.01 12.73
N LEU A 345 -22.35 -12.73 12.58
CA LEU A 345 -23.11 -11.96 13.54
C LEU A 345 -24.32 -11.28 12.87
N PRO A 346 -25.36 -10.96 13.65
CA PRO A 346 -26.48 -10.17 13.14
C PRO A 346 -26.02 -8.74 12.79
N PHE A 347 -26.92 -7.97 12.17
CA PHE A 347 -26.69 -6.61 11.67
C PHE A 347 -25.77 -6.55 10.44
N SER A 348 -25.39 -5.34 10.02
CA SER A 348 -24.82 -5.05 8.69
C SER A 348 -23.39 -4.50 8.69
N THR A 349 -22.76 -4.35 9.87
CA THR A 349 -21.39 -3.83 10.00
C THR A 349 -20.37 -4.94 10.25
N PHE A 350 -19.12 -4.71 9.83
CA PHE A 350 -18.01 -5.56 10.25
C PHE A 350 -17.65 -5.23 11.69
N ARG A 351 -17.42 -6.26 12.51
CA ARG A 351 -17.01 -6.05 13.91
C ARG A 351 -15.58 -6.50 14.13
N LEU A 352 -14.78 -5.67 14.79
CA LEU A 352 -13.42 -6.02 15.15
C LEU A 352 -13.11 -5.69 16.60
N ASN A 353 -12.12 -6.40 17.12
CA ASN A 353 -11.56 -6.14 18.43
C ASN A 353 -10.79 -4.81 18.44
N LEU A 354 -10.93 -4.06 19.54
CA LEU A 354 -10.32 -2.75 19.77
C LEU A 354 -8.79 -2.76 19.70
N SER A 355 -8.12 -3.84 20.09
CA SER A 355 -6.65 -3.92 20.04
C SER A 355 -6.09 -3.99 18.61
N VAL A 356 -6.93 -4.29 17.62
CA VAL A 356 -6.54 -4.42 16.22
C VAL A 356 -6.74 -3.10 15.45
N THR A 357 -7.38 -2.10 16.05
CA THR A 357 -7.59 -0.79 15.41
C THR A 357 -6.29 -0.06 15.15
N SER A 358 -5.29 -0.20 16.02
CA SER A 358 -4.01 0.50 15.91
C SER A 358 -3.23 0.10 14.64
N PRO A 359 -3.05 -1.21 14.31
CA PRO A 359 -2.51 -1.60 13.02
C PRO A 359 -3.33 -1.10 11.81
N TYR A 360 -4.65 -1.08 11.88
CA TYR A 360 -5.44 -0.58 10.74
C TYR A 360 -5.53 0.96 10.69
N ASN A 361 -5.07 1.65 11.74
CA ASN A 361 -5.26 3.07 11.96
C ASN A 361 -6.73 3.49 11.85
N ALA A 362 -7.63 2.69 12.41
CA ALA A 362 -9.08 2.82 12.30
C ALA A 362 -9.70 3.43 13.57
N ASP A 363 -10.77 4.22 13.43
CA ASP A 363 -11.38 5.01 14.52
C ASP A 363 -12.93 4.97 14.60
N PHE A 364 -13.58 4.11 13.82
CA PHE A 364 -15.04 3.83 13.88
C PHE A 364 -15.98 5.03 13.65
N ASP A 365 -15.52 6.08 12.99
CA ASP A 365 -16.28 7.30 12.71
C ASP A 365 -17.15 7.23 11.42
N GLY A 366 -17.25 6.05 10.81
CA GLY A 366 -17.78 5.84 9.46
C GLY A 366 -16.81 5.13 8.52
N ASP A 367 -15.62 4.81 9.02
CA ASP A 367 -14.63 3.97 8.35
C ASP A 367 -15.21 2.71 7.70
N GLU A 368 -14.78 2.44 6.47
CA GLU A 368 -15.11 1.23 5.73
C GLU A 368 -13.85 0.39 5.49
N MET A 369 -13.99 -0.93 5.61
CA MET A 369 -12.91 -1.88 5.35
C MET A 369 -13.34 -2.95 4.35
N ASN A 370 -12.35 -3.48 3.64
CA ASN A 370 -12.56 -4.54 2.66
C ASN A 370 -12.22 -5.90 3.28
N MET A 371 -12.96 -6.92 2.86
CA MET A 371 -12.77 -8.31 3.23
C MET A 371 -12.63 -9.15 1.96
N HIS A 372 -11.69 -10.09 1.96
CA HIS A 372 -11.44 -11.03 0.88
C HIS A 372 -11.51 -12.46 1.41
N LEU A 373 -12.39 -13.30 0.85
CA LEU A 373 -12.52 -14.71 1.25
C LEU A 373 -11.54 -15.57 0.47
N ALA A 374 -10.73 -16.37 1.18
CA ALA A 374 -9.80 -17.30 0.57
C ALA A 374 -10.52 -18.47 -0.10
N GLN A 375 -10.35 -18.63 -1.41
CA GLN A 375 -11.03 -19.66 -2.22
C GLN A 375 -10.29 -21.01 -2.26
N SER A 376 -8.96 -21.00 -2.22
CA SER A 376 -8.15 -22.23 -2.28
C SER A 376 -7.71 -22.69 -0.89
N HIS A 377 -7.59 -24.00 -0.69
CA HIS A 377 -7.07 -24.56 0.56
C HIS A 377 -5.60 -24.16 0.82
N GLU A 378 -4.80 -24.02 -0.24
CA GLU A 378 -3.42 -23.52 -0.16
C GLU A 378 -3.36 -22.09 0.37
N THR A 379 -4.16 -21.17 -0.20
CA THR A 379 -4.26 -19.79 0.29
C THR A 379 -4.79 -19.73 1.73
N ARG A 380 -5.71 -20.61 2.12
CA ARG A 380 -6.14 -20.72 3.52
C ARG A 380 -4.99 -21.12 4.45
N ALA A 381 -4.12 -22.03 4.02
CA ALA A 381 -2.93 -22.41 4.78
C ALA A 381 -1.92 -21.27 4.87
N GLU A 382 -1.70 -20.54 3.78
CA GLU A 382 -0.84 -19.35 3.73
C GLU A 382 -1.32 -18.28 4.72
N ILE A 383 -2.61 -17.93 4.68
CA ILE A 383 -3.20 -16.96 5.60
C ILE A 383 -3.01 -17.42 7.05
N ARG A 384 -3.36 -18.67 7.35
CA ARG A 384 -3.27 -19.26 8.70
C ARG A 384 -1.86 -19.18 9.27
N ASN A 385 -0.85 -19.49 8.45
CA ASN A 385 0.53 -19.66 8.91
C ASN A 385 1.36 -18.39 8.85
N ILE A 386 1.05 -17.45 7.95
CA ILE A 386 1.87 -16.26 7.72
C ILE A 386 1.16 -14.98 8.13
N MET A 387 -0.12 -14.84 7.75
CA MET A 387 -0.80 -13.55 7.79
C MET A 387 -1.76 -13.36 8.97
N MET A 388 -2.06 -14.39 9.76
CA MET A 388 -2.99 -14.28 10.89
C MET A 388 -2.58 -13.20 11.89
N VAL A 389 -3.57 -12.45 12.41
CA VAL A 389 -3.38 -11.38 13.40
C VAL A 389 -2.44 -11.74 14.56
N PRO A 390 -2.55 -12.91 15.24
CA PRO A 390 -1.71 -13.23 16.39
C PRO A 390 -0.22 -13.31 16.03
N ARG A 391 0.10 -13.70 14.79
CA ARG A 391 1.48 -13.74 14.27
C ARG A 391 2.01 -12.36 13.88
N GLN A 392 1.13 -11.38 13.72
CA GLN A 392 1.45 -10.00 13.36
C GLN A 392 1.39 -9.01 14.55
N VAL A 393 1.28 -9.52 15.79
CA VAL A 393 1.28 -8.69 17.00
C VAL A 393 2.58 -7.87 17.12
N VAL A 394 3.73 -8.48 16.80
CA VAL A 394 5.05 -7.85 16.83
C VAL A 394 5.50 -7.48 15.41
N SER A 395 5.93 -6.23 15.21
CA SER A 395 6.42 -5.76 13.93
C SER A 395 7.94 -5.85 13.80
N PRO A 396 8.46 -6.34 12.65
CA PRO A 396 9.89 -6.30 12.36
C PRO A 396 10.41 -4.88 12.09
N GLN A 397 9.55 -3.88 11.86
CA GLN A 397 9.99 -2.50 11.60
C GLN A 397 10.66 -1.86 12.82
N GLY A 398 10.15 -2.15 14.01
CA GLY A 398 10.63 -1.55 15.26
C GLY A 398 10.90 -2.56 16.36
N ASN A 399 10.92 -3.86 16.04
CA ASN A 399 11.07 -4.98 16.97
C ASN A 399 10.22 -4.80 18.25
N ARG A 400 8.97 -4.35 18.06
CA ARG A 400 8.05 -4.02 19.13
C ARG A 400 6.61 -4.40 18.75
N PRO A 401 5.74 -4.66 19.74
CA PRO A 401 4.33 -4.88 19.48
C PRO A 401 3.70 -3.65 18.80
N VAL A 402 2.83 -3.88 17.83
CA VAL A 402 1.97 -2.85 17.20
C VAL A 402 0.58 -2.88 17.81
N MET A 403 0.15 -4.06 18.25
CA MET A 403 -1.12 -4.27 18.95
C MET A 403 -0.89 -4.16 20.46
N GLY A 404 -1.82 -3.52 21.15
CA GLY A 404 -1.79 -3.34 22.59
C GLY A 404 -3.18 -3.16 23.17
N ILE A 405 -3.26 -3.10 24.50
CA ILE A 405 -4.49 -2.65 25.16
C ILE A 405 -4.63 -1.13 24.97
N VAL A 406 -5.80 -0.69 24.53
CA VAL A 406 -6.08 0.70 24.15
C VAL A 406 -7.43 1.17 24.72
N GLN A 407 -7.64 2.49 24.75
CA GLN A 407 -8.90 3.13 25.15
C GLN A 407 -9.41 2.66 26.51
N ASP A 408 -10.70 2.34 26.63
CA ASP A 408 -11.39 1.98 27.88
C ASP A 408 -10.72 0.82 28.61
N SER A 409 -10.29 -0.21 27.88
CA SER A 409 -9.58 -1.34 28.48
C SER A 409 -8.24 -0.92 29.09
N LEU A 410 -7.57 0.08 28.55
CA LEU A 410 -6.31 0.59 29.10
C LEU A 410 -6.55 1.41 30.37
N LEU A 411 -7.53 2.30 30.32
CA LEU A 411 -7.97 3.09 31.47
C LEU A 411 -8.36 2.18 32.64
N ALA A 412 -9.20 1.20 32.37
CA ALA A 412 -9.68 0.31 33.41
C ALA A 412 -8.60 -0.67 33.90
N CYS A 413 -7.56 -0.98 33.10
CA CYS A 413 -6.37 -1.67 33.64
C CYS A 413 -5.68 -0.82 34.71
N ALA A 414 -5.52 0.48 34.45
CA ALA A 414 -4.88 1.39 35.39
C ALA A 414 -5.72 1.55 36.65
N LEU A 415 -7.03 1.77 36.52
CA LEU A 415 -7.94 1.91 37.67
C LEU A 415 -8.03 0.62 38.50
N LEU A 416 -8.25 -0.53 37.86
CA LEU A 416 -8.35 -1.82 38.54
C LEU A 416 -7.08 -2.16 39.33
N THR A 417 -5.91 -1.75 38.83
CA THR A 417 -4.63 -2.07 39.45
C THR A 417 -4.14 -1.01 40.44
N LYS A 418 -4.93 0.02 40.76
CA LYS A 418 -4.61 0.93 41.88
C LYS A 418 -4.64 0.20 43.23
N ARG A 419 -3.89 0.71 44.20
CA ARG A 419 -3.74 0.10 45.55
C ARG A 419 -5.03 0.15 46.38
N ASP A 420 -5.87 1.14 46.14
CA ASP A 420 -7.14 1.39 46.82
C ASP A 420 -8.31 0.55 46.27
N THR A 421 -8.11 -0.17 45.17
CA THR A 421 -9.17 -0.96 44.53
C THR A 421 -9.29 -2.35 45.18
N PHE A 422 -10.37 -2.53 45.94
CA PHE A 422 -10.74 -3.79 46.58
C PHE A 422 -12.08 -4.31 46.07
N LEU A 423 -12.18 -5.63 45.94
CA LEU A 423 -13.33 -6.34 45.39
C LEU A 423 -13.89 -7.30 46.44
N GLU A 424 -15.21 -7.28 46.57
CA GLU A 424 -15.94 -8.23 47.40
C GLU A 424 -16.01 -9.60 46.72
N LYS A 425 -16.27 -10.63 47.53
CA LYS A 425 -16.26 -12.03 47.10
C LYS A 425 -17.18 -12.28 45.89
N ASP A 426 -18.39 -11.74 45.95
CA ASP A 426 -19.46 -12.00 44.98
C ASP A 426 -19.10 -11.42 43.61
N PHE A 427 -18.63 -10.17 43.60
CA PHE A 427 -18.20 -9.50 42.38
C PHE A 427 -16.91 -10.10 41.80
N CYS A 428 -15.99 -10.51 42.68
CA CYS A 428 -14.78 -11.24 42.29
C CYS A 428 -15.13 -12.55 41.57
N MET A 429 -16.09 -13.33 42.08
CA MET A 429 -16.57 -14.54 41.38
C MET A 429 -17.17 -14.25 40.00
N GLN A 430 -17.96 -13.18 39.87
CA GLN A 430 -18.51 -12.77 38.57
C GLN A 430 -17.40 -12.41 37.58
N LEU A 431 -16.39 -11.65 38.01
CA LEU A 431 -15.23 -11.29 37.19
C LEU A 431 -14.44 -12.52 36.75
N LEU A 432 -14.23 -13.47 37.65
CA LEU A 432 -13.52 -14.70 37.36
C LEU A 432 -14.24 -15.52 36.26
N MET A 433 -15.58 -15.51 36.17
CA MET A 433 -16.31 -16.22 35.10
C MET A 433 -15.92 -15.76 33.69
N TRP A 434 -15.51 -14.50 33.52
CA TRP A 434 -15.04 -13.98 32.24
C TRP A 434 -13.62 -14.45 31.87
N LEU A 435 -12.87 -15.05 32.81
CA LEU A 435 -11.54 -15.62 32.63
C LEU A 435 -11.55 -17.08 32.15
N LEU A 436 -12.68 -17.79 32.31
CA LEU A 436 -12.84 -19.20 31.99
C LEU A 436 -12.44 -19.61 30.55
N PRO A 437 -12.55 -18.76 29.50
CA PRO A 437 -12.15 -19.19 28.16
C PRO A 437 -10.65 -19.19 27.87
N ALA A 438 -9.82 -18.55 28.71
CA ALA A 438 -8.45 -18.16 28.34
C ALA A 438 -7.34 -18.72 29.24
N SER A 439 -7.55 -18.84 30.55
CA SER A 439 -6.46 -19.17 31.48
C SER A 439 -6.89 -19.80 32.79
N TRP A 440 -8.19 -19.94 33.05
CA TRP A 440 -8.69 -20.46 34.32
C TRP A 440 -9.38 -21.80 34.13
N ASP A 441 -8.75 -22.85 34.65
CA ASP A 441 -9.17 -24.25 34.52
C ASP A 441 -10.38 -24.61 35.41
N GLY A 442 -11.16 -23.61 35.83
CA GLY A 442 -12.17 -23.76 36.89
C GLY A 442 -11.56 -23.97 38.29
N GLY A 443 -10.27 -23.64 38.46
CA GLY A 443 -9.53 -23.81 39.71
C GLY A 443 -9.99 -22.93 40.87
N ASN A 444 -9.38 -23.13 42.03
CA ASN A 444 -9.75 -22.44 43.27
C ASN A 444 -9.57 -20.91 43.16
N MET A 445 -10.57 -20.18 43.64
CA MET A 445 -10.48 -18.73 43.87
C MET A 445 -9.24 -18.43 44.74
N PRO A 446 -8.40 -17.47 44.37
CA PRO A 446 -7.18 -17.20 45.13
C PRO A 446 -7.54 -16.68 46.52
N MET A 447 -6.65 -16.88 47.51
CA MET A 447 -6.90 -16.43 48.89
C MET A 447 -7.03 -14.91 48.95
N PRO A 448 -8.04 -14.32 49.63
CA PRO A 448 -8.20 -12.87 49.68
C PRO A 448 -6.97 -12.18 50.28
N CYS A 449 -6.57 -11.04 49.71
CA CYS A 449 -5.46 -10.22 50.19
C CYS A 449 -5.69 -9.71 51.62
N ILE A 450 -6.96 -9.42 51.97
CA ILE A 450 -7.36 -9.04 53.33
C ILE A 450 -8.36 -10.07 53.84
N LEU A 451 -8.07 -10.72 54.97
CA LEU A 451 -8.98 -11.71 55.58
C LEU A 451 -9.94 -11.10 56.62
N LYS A 452 -9.49 -10.08 57.36
CA LYS A 452 -10.26 -9.40 58.44
C LYS A 452 -10.27 -7.89 58.20
N PRO A 453 -11.36 -7.17 58.51
CA PRO A 453 -12.62 -7.65 59.12
C PRO A 453 -13.54 -8.41 58.16
N ARG A 454 -13.36 -8.25 56.85
CA ARG A 454 -14.07 -8.98 55.80
C ARG A 454 -13.11 -9.41 54.69
N PRO A 455 -13.39 -10.52 53.97
CA PRO A 455 -12.53 -11.00 52.90
C PRO A 455 -12.59 -10.05 51.69
N LEU A 456 -11.45 -9.47 51.31
CA LEU A 456 -11.33 -8.57 50.16
C LEU A 456 -10.18 -9.00 49.24
N TRP A 457 -10.43 -8.93 47.94
CA TRP A 457 -9.46 -9.19 46.88
C TRP A 457 -8.96 -7.89 46.29
N SER A 458 -7.69 -7.83 45.89
CA SER A 458 -7.17 -6.68 45.15
C SER A 458 -7.36 -6.87 43.65
N GLY A 459 -7.58 -5.78 42.90
CA GLY A 459 -7.61 -5.87 41.44
C GLY A 459 -6.29 -6.36 40.82
N LYS A 460 -5.14 -6.09 41.46
CA LYS A 460 -3.83 -6.66 41.06
C LYS A 460 -3.82 -8.20 41.13
N GLN A 461 -4.51 -8.77 42.11
CA GLN A 461 -4.60 -10.22 42.29
C GLN A 461 -5.42 -10.87 41.18
N LEU A 462 -6.54 -10.24 40.77
CA LEU A 462 -7.30 -10.69 39.62
C LEU A 462 -6.53 -10.56 38.31
N PHE A 463 -5.77 -9.47 38.15
CA PHE A 463 -4.92 -9.30 36.99
C PHE A 463 -3.81 -10.38 36.93
N SER A 464 -3.28 -10.80 38.08
CA SER A 464 -2.28 -11.87 38.16
C SER A 464 -2.79 -13.20 37.63
N MET A 465 -4.08 -13.51 37.81
CA MET A 465 -4.70 -14.74 37.29
C MET A 465 -4.75 -14.81 35.75
N LEU A 466 -4.60 -13.67 35.06
CA LEU A 466 -4.51 -13.61 33.61
C LEU A 466 -3.09 -13.86 33.09
N LEU A 467 -2.08 -13.56 33.91
CA LEU A 467 -0.69 -13.58 33.47
C LEU A 467 -0.19 -15.02 33.36
N PRO A 468 0.54 -15.37 32.28
CA PRO A 468 1.38 -16.56 32.29
C PRO A 468 2.52 -16.39 33.30
N LYS A 469 3.31 -17.44 33.56
CA LYS A 469 4.47 -17.36 34.46
C LYS A 469 5.58 -16.51 33.82
N ILE A 470 5.49 -15.20 33.97
CA ILE A 470 6.44 -14.21 33.43
C ILE A 470 6.93 -13.30 34.54
N SER A 471 8.16 -12.82 34.37
CA SER A 471 8.77 -11.85 35.28
C SER A 471 9.09 -10.56 34.52
N LEU A 472 8.67 -9.42 35.04
CA LEU A 472 8.86 -8.11 34.43
C LEU A 472 9.14 -7.07 35.52
N GLN A 473 10.11 -6.19 35.26
CA GLN A 473 10.30 -4.98 36.05
C GLN A 473 10.30 -3.77 35.13
N LYS A 474 9.42 -2.79 35.41
CA LYS A 474 9.30 -1.59 34.58
C LYS A 474 8.74 -0.41 35.38
N ASP A 475 9.12 0.79 34.99
CA ASP A 475 8.55 2.01 35.57
C ASP A 475 7.19 2.34 34.94
N ALA A 476 6.21 2.69 35.76
CA ALA A 476 4.92 3.17 35.33
C ALA A 476 5.01 4.58 34.70
N GLY A 477 3.92 5.04 34.11
CA GLY A 477 3.82 6.40 33.57
C GLY A 477 4.02 7.47 34.64
N ILE A 478 3.44 7.23 35.83
CA ILE A 478 3.41 8.15 36.98
C ILE A 478 4.80 8.30 37.63
N ALA A 479 5.67 7.29 37.48
CA ALA A 479 7.01 7.22 38.09
C ALA A 479 7.95 8.37 37.74
N SER A 480 7.76 9.06 36.62
CA SER A 480 8.69 10.10 36.17
C SER A 480 8.75 11.32 37.10
N LYS A 481 7.77 11.52 37.99
CA LYS A 481 7.76 12.65 38.93
C LYS A 481 8.52 12.37 40.24
N ASN A 482 8.66 11.11 40.65
CA ASN A 482 9.24 10.74 41.96
C ASN A 482 10.56 9.96 41.81
N ARG A 483 11.66 10.68 41.54
CA ARG A 483 13.02 10.09 41.42
C ARG A 483 13.63 9.60 42.75
N GLY A 484 12.93 9.76 43.87
CA GLY A 484 13.39 9.36 45.21
C GLY A 484 12.62 8.19 45.83
N ASP A 485 11.85 7.44 45.04
CA ASP A 485 11.07 6.29 45.52
C ASP A 485 11.93 5.01 45.58
N ASP A 486 11.68 4.16 46.56
CA ASP A 486 12.51 2.97 46.81
C ASP A 486 12.38 1.95 45.65
N PRO A 487 13.50 1.41 45.12
CA PRO A 487 13.48 0.51 43.97
C PRO A 487 12.61 -0.75 44.14
N TRP A 488 12.46 -1.25 45.37
CA TRP A 488 11.75 -2.50 45.68
C TRP A 488 10.44 -2.27 46.44
N PHE A 489 10.21 -1.06 46.93
CA PHE A 489 9.03 -0.70 47.71
C PHE A 489 8.55 0.70 47.32
N SER A 490 7.85 0.79 46.19
CA SER A 490 7.36 2.07 45.70
C SER A 490 6.22 2.59 46.58
N ARG A 491 6.45 3.71 47.27
CA ARG A 491 5.43 4.42 48.06
C ARG A 491 4.30 4.93 47.17
N SER A 492 4.62 5.31 45.94
CA SER A 492 3.69 5.87 44.96
C SER A 492 3.18 4.86 43.93
N ASP A 493 3.38 3.55 44.17
CA ASP A 493 2.95 2.45 43.28
C ASP A 493 3.40 2.63 41.82
N CYS A 494 4.58 3.24 41.67
CA CYS A 494 5.13 3.75 40.43
C CYS A 494 6.01 2.73 39.71
N ARG A 495 6.51 1.69 40.37
CA ARG A 495 7.28 0.62 39.72
C ARG A 495 6.45 -0.66 39.63
N VAL A 496 6.29 -1.16 38.42
CA VAL A 496 5.61 -2.42 38.13
C VAL A 496 6.61 -3.57 38.26
N ILE A 497 6.38 -4.42 39.25
CA ILE A 497 7.15 -5.64 39.48
C ILE A 497 6.20 -6.82 39.38
N ILE A 498 6.46 -7.70 38.41
CA ILE A 498 5.76 -8.95 38.19
C ILE A 498 6.77 -10.07 38.35
N GLN A 499 6.45 -11.07 39.16
CA GLN A 499 7.32 -12.21 39.43
C GLN A 499 6.52 -13.49 39.26
N GLU A 500 6.98 -14.38 38.39
CA GLU A 500 6.34 -15.69 38.10
C GLU A 500 4.84 -15.61 37.76
N GLY A 501 4.38 -14.50 37.16
CA GLY A 501 2.97 -14.27 36.83
C GLY A 501 2.16 -13.57 37.90
N GLU A 502 2.75 -13.21 39.04
CA GLU A 502 2.08 -12.44 40.09
C GLU A 502 2.51 -10.97 40.09
N VAL A 503 1.53 -10.07 40.16
CA VAL A 503 1.75 -8.62 40.24
C VAL A 503 2.02 -8.24 41.69
N MET A 504 3.28 -8.00 42.02
CA MET A 504 3.71 -7.67 43.39
C MET A 504 3.44 -6.21 43.74
N CYS A 505 3.81 -5.29 42.84
CA CYS A 505 3.56 -3.86 42.99
C CYS A 505 3.45 -3.16 41.63
N GLY A 506 2.91 -1.94 41.65
CA GLY A 506 2.81 -1.03 40.53
C GLY A 506 1.45 -0.97 39.86
N VAL A 507 1.12 0.20 39.33
CA VAL A 507 -0.06 0.41 38.49
C VAL A 507 0.22 0.04 37.03
N ILE A 508 -0.64 -0.78 36.45
CA ILE A 508 -0.50 -1.25 35.08
C ILE A 508 -0.99 -0.18 34.12
N CYS A 509 -0.06 0.40 33.36
CA CYS A 509 -0.31 1.50 32.44
C CYS A 509 0.08 1.17 31.00
N LYS A 510 0.01 2.17 30.11
CA LYS A 510 0.39 2.05 28.69
C LYS A 510 1.81 1.52 28.47
N LYS A 511 2.75 1.85 29.36
CA LYS A 511 4.13 1.33 29.30
C LYS A 511 4.22 -0.17 29.59
N THR A 512 3.21 -0.77 30.23
CA THR A 512 3.20 -2.18 30.62
C THR A 512 2.38 -3.00 29.62
N VAL A 513 1.12 -2.64 29.37
CA VAL A 513 0.16 -3.40 28.53
C VAL A 513 -0.08 -2.79 27.14
N GLY A 514 0.52 -1.65 26.83
CA GLY A 514 0.43 -1.04 25.50
C GLY A 514 1.48 -1.59 24.52
N ALA A 515 1.54 -0.97 23.34
CA ALA A 515 2.48 -1.26 22.24
C ALA A 515 3.93 -0.80 22.54
N SER A 516 4.44 -1.07 23.74
CA SER A 516 5.78 -0.68 24.19
C SER A 516 6.80 -1.81 23.98
N SER A 517 8.05 -1.45 23.71
CA SER A 517 9.16 -2.41 23.74
C SER A 517 9.37 -2.93 25.16
N GLY A 518 9.56 -4.24 25.29
CA GLY A 518 9.67 -4.92 26.58
C GLY A 518 8.42 -4.74 27.46
N GLY A 519 7.23 -4.57 26.86
CA GLY A 519 5.95 -4.64 27.57
C GLY A 519 5.51 -6.09 27.78
N LEU A 520 4.43 -6.28 28.55
CA LEU A 520 3.85 -7.60 28.83
C LEU A 520 3.46 -8.36 27.56
N ILE A 521 2.86 -7.67 26.60
CA ILE A 521 2.46 -8.27 25.32
C ILE A 521 3.69 -8.72 24.52
N HIS A 522 4.78 -7.95 24.57
CA HIS A 522 6.02 -8.29 23.87
C HIS A 522 6.65 -9.55 24.45
N ILE A 523 6.80 -9.61 25.77
CA ILE A 523 7.40 -10.75 26.49
C ILE A 523 6.53 -12.00 26.31
N THR A 524 5.22 -11.87 26.48
CA THR A 524 4.29 -13.01 26.31
C THR A 524 4.37 -13.60 24.89
N TRP A 525 4.55 -12.75 23.87
CA TRP A 525 4.67 -13.20 22.49
C TRP A 525 5.98 -13.92 22.20
N LEU A 526 7.08 -13.49 22.83
CA LEU A 526 8.40 -14.13 22.69
C LEU A 526 8.47 -15.46 23.45
N ASP A 527 8.01 -15.50 24.69
CA ASP A 527 8.19 -16.66 25.58
C ASP A 527 7.15 -17.75 25.33
N TYR A 528 5.88 -17.38 25.11
CA TYR A 528 4.76 -18.32 25.00
C TYR A 528 4.15 -18.39 23.60
N GLY A 529 4.59 -17.55 22.67
CA GLY A 529 4.14 -17.53 21.29
C GLY A 529 2.78 -16.84 21.06
N PRO A 530 2.36 -16.76 19.78
CA PRO A 530 1.27 -15.88 19.35
C PRO A 530 -0.12 -16.27 19.87
N GLU A 531 -0.40 -17.57 20.02
CA GLU A 531 -1.71 -18.05 20.45
C GLU A 531 -1.98 -17.76 21.93
N ARG A 532 -0.95 -17.86 22.78
CA ARG A 532 -1.07 -17.48 24.20
C ARG A 532 -1.22 -15.97 24.35
N THR A 533 -0.50 -15.18 23.56
CA THR A 533 -0.68 -13.71 23.52
C THR A 533 -2.09 -13.32 23.10
N LYS A 534 -2.68 -14.03 22.13
CA LYS A 534 -4.07 -13.83 21.71
C LYS A 534 -5.05 -13.98 22.88
N GLN A 535 -4.94 -15.11 23.58
CA GLN A 535 -5.77 -15.41 24.76
C GLN A 535 -5.57 -14.37 25.86
N PHE A 536 -4.32 -13.94 26.09
CA PHE A 536 -3.97 -12.94 27.08
C PHE A 536 -4.62 -11.57 26.79
N ILE A 537 -4.51 -11.07 25.54
CA ILE A 537 -5.13 -9.79 25.15
C ILE A 537 -6.66 -9.85 25.30
N GLY A 538 -7.29 -10.93 24.80
CA GLY A 538 -8.73 -11.10 24.93
C GLY A 538 -9.20 -11.26 26.38
N GLY A 539 -8.44 -11.96 27.21
CA GLY A 539 -8.72 -12.13 28.64
C GLY A 539 -8.68 -10.82 29.41
N ILE A 540 -7.65 -9.99 29.17
CA ILE A 540 -7.56 -8.64 29.77
C ILE A 540 -8.79 -7.82 29.40
N GLN A 541 -9.12 -7.74 28.11
CA GLN A 541 -10.23 -6.91 27.66
C GLN A 541 -11.57 -7.36 28.27
N ARG A 542 -11.85 -8.66 28.32
CA ARG A 542 -13.10 -9.17 28.91
C ARG A 542 -13.19 -8.86 30.40
N LEU A 543 -12.14 -9.14 31.16
CA LEU A 543 -12.11 -8.88 32.61
C LEU A 543 -12.30 -7.40 32.90
N VAL A 544 -11.51 -6.57 32.25
CA VAL A 544 -11.38 -5.15 32.56
C VAL A 544 -12.58 -4.36 32.06
N ASN A 545 -13.13 -4.70 30.89
CA ASN A 545 -14.34 -4.05 30.39
C ASN A 545 -15.56 -4.43 31.23
N PHE A 546 -15.67 -5.68 31.69
CA PHE A 546 -16.73 -6.08 32.60
C PHE A 546 -16.61 -5.35 33.94
N TRP A 547 -15.40 -5.25 34.49
CA TRP A 547 -15.16 -4.46 35.70
C TRP A 547 -15.56 -2.99 35.51
N LEU A 548 -15.15 -2.37 34.39
CA LEU A 548 -15.45 -0.98 34.08
C LEU A 548 -16.95 -0.73 33.90
N LEU A 549 -17.69 -1.70 33.35
CA LEU A 549 -19.14 -1.62 33.21
C LEU A 549 -19.85 -1.42 34.56
N HIS A 550 -19.33 -2.03 35.63
CA HIS A 550 -19.88 -1.88 36.98
C HIS A 550 -19.32 -0.66 37.73
N HIS A 551 -18.05 -0.32 37.51
CA HIS A 551 -17.43 0.85 38.15
C HIS A 551 -17.97 2.16 37.57
N GLY A 552 -18.16 2.22 36.25
CA GLY A 552 -18.48 3.44 35.52
C GLY A 552 -17.28 4.38 35.39
N PHE A 553 -17.23 5.13 34.30
CA PHE A 553 -16.26 6.20 34.11
C PHE A 553 -16.83 7.28 33.19
N THR A 554 -16.61 8.54 33.53
CA THR A 554 -17.13 9.71 32.80
C THR A 554 -16.15 10.85 32.91
N VAL A 555 -16.18 11.76 31.94
CA VAL A 555 -15.46 13.04 32.01
C VAL A 555 -16.49 14.16 31.85
N GLY A 556 -16.41 15.19 32.70
CA GLY A 556 -17.31 16.35 32.67
C GLY A 556 -16.55 17.66 32.51
N CYS A 557 -17.29 18.76 32.29
CA CYS A 557 -16.68 20.09 32.22
C CYS A 557 -15.98 20.50 33.52
N ALA A 558 -16.44 19.98 34.67
CA ALA A 558 -15.82 20.23 35.97
C ALA A 558 -14.37 19.72 36.04
N ASP A 559 -14.03 18.66 35.32
CA ASP A 559 -12.67 18.09 35.30
C ASP A 559 -11.65 19.04 34.63
N ILE A 560 -12.12 20.01 33.84
CA ILE A 560 -11.29 21.01 33.12
C ILE A 560 -11.02 22.24 34.00
N VAL A 561 -11.86 22.49 35.01
CA VAL A 561 -11.79 23.71 35.81
C VAL A 561 -10.67 23.60 36.84
N ALA A 562 -9.68 24.49 36.73
CA ALA A 562 -8.61 24.63 37.72
C ALA A 562 -9.04 25.57 38.86
N ASN A 563 -8.36 25.45 40.01
CA ASN A 563 -8.60 26.32 41.16
C ASN A 563 -8.31 27.79 40.84
N ASP A 564 -9.09 28.71 41.42
CA ASP A 564 -8.94 30.16 41.19
C ASP A 564 -7.53 30.68 41.49
N GLY A 565 -6.90 30.16 42.55
CA GLY A 565 -5.51 30.50 42.89
C GLY A 565 -4.50 30.04 41.84
N THR A 566 -4.74 28.93 41.16
CA THR A 566 -3.91 28.49 40.02
C THR A 566 -4.17 29.36 38.79
N MET A 567 -5.42 29.71 38.53
CA MET A 567 -5.80 30.59 37.42
C MET A 567 -5.17 31.98 37.54
N GLN A 568 -5.07 32.53 38.76
CA GLN A 568 -4.35 33.78 39.02
C GLN A 568 -2.86 33.65 38.70
N LYS A 569 -2.20 32.58 39.18
CA LYS A 569 -0.79 32.32 38.86
C LYS A 569 -0.54 32.19 37.35
N VAL A 570 -1.44 31.52 36.63
CA VAL A 570 -1.38 31.42 35.16
C VAL A 570 -1.58 32.78 34.48
N ALA A 571 -2.46 33.63 35.00
CA ALA A 571 -2.62 34.99 34.50
C ALA A 571 -1.34 35.82 34.70
N ASP A 572 -0.68 35.66 35.86
CA ASP A 572 0.56 36.36 36.19
C ASP A 572 1.73 35.92 35.32
N THR A 573 1.90 34.61 35.07
CA THR A 573 2.95 34.10 34.18
C THR A 573 2.74 34.60 32.74
N LEU A 574 1.50 34.62 32.24
CA LEU A 574 1.16 35.17 30.93
C LEU A 574 1.38 36.68 30.86
N ALA A 575 1.08 37.41 31.93
CA ALA A 575 1.33 38.85 32.00
C ALA A 575 2.84 39.15 31.98
N GLN A 576 3.65 38.37 32.68
CA GLN A 576 5.11 38.48 32.67
C GLN A 576 5.67 38.21 31.27
N ALA A 577 5.25 37.12 30.62
CA ALA A 577 5.67 36.78 29.26
C ALA A 577 5.33 37.89 28.25
N LYS A 578 4.13 38.49 28.34
CA LYS A 578 3.74 39.65 27.51
C LYS A 578 4.64 40.85 27.74
N ARG A 579 5.07 41.12 28.98
CA ARG A 579 6.03 42.20 29.28
C ARG A 579 7.39 41.91 28.66
N ASP A 580 7.87 40.68 28.71
CA ASP A 580 9.17 40.31 28.14
C ASP A 580 9.18 40.35 26.62
N VAL A 581 8.08 39.96 25.96
CA VAL A 581 7.91 40.15 24.51
C VAL A 581 7.91 41.64 24.14
N ARG A 582 7.25 42.51 24.92
CA ARG A 582 7.29 43.96 24.69
C ARG A 582 8.71 44.53 24.81
N LYS A 583 9.51 44.05 25.76
CA LYS A 583 10.93 44.43 25.86
C LYS A 583 11.70 44.03 24.60
N LEU A 584 11.52 42.79 24.13
CA LEU A 584 12.14 42.30 22.89
C LEU A 584 11.74 43.14 21.66
N VAL A 585 10.47 43.54 21.56
CA VAL A 585 9.99 44.43 20.49
C VAL A 585 10.70 45.78 20.54
N LEU A 586 10.82 46.35 21.74
CA LEU A 586 11.47 47.63 21.96
C LEU A 586 12.99 47.56 21.66
N ASP A 587 13.65 46.47 22.04
CA ASP A 587 15.07 46.23 21.73
C ASP A 587 15.31 46.03 20.24
N ALA A 588 14.38 45.36 19.54
CA ALA A 588 14.42 45.22 18.08
C ALA A 588 14.24 46.58 17.38
N GLN A 589 13.27 47.39 17.81
CA GLN A 589 13.03 48.73 17.28
C GLN A 589 14.20 49.69 17.52
N ARG A 590 14.91 49.53 18.64
CA ARG A 590 16.10 50.32 19.00
C ARG A 590 17.40 49.80 18.35
N GLY A 591 17.34 48.75 17.53
CA GLY A 591 18.51 48.16 16.89
C GLY A 591 19.49 47.49 17.87
N ARG A 592 19.06 47.18 19.09
CA ARG A 592 19.88 46.53 20.14
C ARG A 592 19.86 45.01 20.06
N LEU A 593 19.07 44.46 19.15
CA LEU A 593 18.90 43.03 18.99
C LEU A 593 20.01 42.46 18.09
N GLU A 594 20.83 41.56 18.63
CA GLU A 594 21.82 40.84 17.85
C GLU A 594 21.19 39.69 17.06
N ALA A 595 21.57 39.58 15.79
CA ALA A 595 21.17 38.48 14.93
C ALA A 595 21.83 37.17 15.39
N GLN A 596 21.05 36.09 15.44
CA GLN A 596 21.59 34.75 15.68
C GLN A 596 22.37 34.30 14.44
N PRO A 597 23.48 33.53 14.61
CA PRO A 597 24.24 33.02 13.48
C PRO A 597 23.36 32.29 12.47
N GLY A 598 23.47 32.65 11.19
CA GLY A 598 22.74 32.03 10.09
C GLY A 598 21.26 32.42 9.96
N LYS A 599 20.76 33.39 10.74
CA LYS A 599 19.40 33.92 10.62
C LYS A 599 19.40 35.42 10.32
N SER A 600 18.38 35.89 9.62
CA SER A 600 18.16 37.33 9.49
C SER A 600 17.78 37.94 10.86
N LEU A 601 17.90 39.26 11.00
CA LEU A 601 17.51 39.97 12.22
C LEU A 601 16.03 39.73 12.56
N GLN A 602 15.16 39.71 11.54
CA GLN A 602 13.72 39.45 11.69
C GLN A 602 13.43 38.01 12.12
N GLN A 603 14.10 37.02 11.52
CA GLN A 603 13.99 35.62 11.93
C GLN A 603 14.53 35.39 13.35
N SER A 604 15.58 36.13 13.74
CA SER A 604 16.16 36.07 15.09
C SER A 604 15.21 36.65 16.14
N PHE A 605 14.52 37.75 15.80
CA PHE A 605 13.46 38.31 16.63
C PHE A 605 12.30 37.33 16.81
N GLU A 606 11.78 36.79 15.71
CA GLU A 606 10.67 35.83 15.73
C GLU A 606 11.01 34.57 16.54
N ALA A 607 12.23 34.04 16.40
CA ALA A 607 12.69 32.89 17.17
C ALA A 607 12.71 33.16 18.68
N ARG A 608 13.21 34.33 19.12
CA ARG A 608 13.23 34.71 20.54
C ARG A 608 11.84 34.93 21.11
N VAL A 609 10.93 35.52 20.33
CA VAL A 609 9.51 35.70 20.74
C VAL A 609 8.82 34.34 20.86
N ASN A 610 8.96 33.47 19.86
CA ASN A 610 8.38 32.12 19.87
C ASN A 610 8.91 31.30 21.05
N GLN A 611 10.20 31.40 21.36
CA GLN A 611 10.77 30.76 22.54
C GLN A 611 10.08 31.21 23.84
N ARG A 612 9.97 32.53 24.07
CA ARG A 612 9.33 33.07 25.29
C ARG A 612 7.85 32.72 25.40
N LEU A 613 7.12 32.71 24.28
CA LEU A 613 5.70 32.32 24.26
C LEU A 613 5.52 30.82 24.52
N ASN A 614 6.41 29.98 23.98
CA ASN A 614 6.39 28.54 24.24
C ASN A 614 6.73 28.21 25.70
N GLU A 615 7.75 28.86 26.28
CA GLU A 615 8.10 28.75 27.70
C GLU A 615 6.90 29.09 28.59
N ALA A 616 6.25 30.23 28.35
CA ALA A 616 5.08 30.67 29.11
C ALA A 616 3.89 29.71 29.00
N ARG A 617 3.67 29.15 27.80
CA ARG A 617 2.63 28.14 27.57
C ARG A 617 2.91 26.86 28.33
N GLU A 618 4.15 26.36 28.31
CA GLU A 618 4.55 25.16 29.03
C GLU A 618 4.44 25.33 30.55
N ASP A 619 4.93 26.44 31.09
CA ASP A 619 4.88 26.71 32.54
C ASP A 619 3.44 26.83 33.04
N SER A 620 2.59 27.54 32.28
CA SER A 620 1.16 27.64 32.59
C SER A 620 0.47 26.28 32.54
N GLY A 621 0.82 25.44 31.56
CA GLY A 621 0.30 24.07 31.44
C GLY A 621 0.74 23.17 32.59
N ARG A 622 2.00 23.26 33.04
CA ARG A 622 2.52 22.50 34.19
C ARG A 622 1.83 22.92 35.49
N LEU A 623 1.69 24.23 35.73
CA LEU A 623 0.98 24.74 36.91
C LEU A 623 -0.47 24.28 36.97
N ALA A 624 -1.17 24.28 35.82
CA ALA A 624 -2.52 23.77 35.72
C ALA A 624 -2.56 22.25 36.03
N ALA A 625 -1.69 21.46 35.38
CA ALA A 625 -1.64 20.02 35.55
C ALA A 625 -1.28 19.58 36.98
N ASP A 626 -0.34 20.26 37.64
CA ASP A 626 0.06 19.94 39.02
C ASP A 626 -0.98 20.38 40.07
N SER A 627 -1.93 21.24 39.70
CA SER A 627 -3.00 21.67 40.60
C SER A 627 -4.22 20.74 40.63
N LEU A 628 -4.34 19.87 39.64
CA LEU A 628 -5.44 18.92 39.52
C LEU A 628 -5.14 17.67 40.37
N ASP A 629 -6.17 17.16 41.04
CA ASP A 629 -6.08 15.98 41.92
C ASP A 629 -5.95 14.67 41.11
N ASP A 630 -5.35 13.64 41.70
CA ASP A 630 -5.20 12.30 41.13
C ASP A 630 -6.56 11.60 40.88
N LYS A 631 -7.63 12.11 41.51
CA LYS A 631 -9.02 11.67 41.31
C LYS A 631 -9.69 12.31 40.10
N ASN A 632 -9.09 13.33 39.50
CA ASN A 632 -9.63 13.98 38.32
C ASN A 632 -9.68 12.99 37.14
N ASN A 633 -10.82 12.92 36.46
CA ASN A 633 -11.03 11.93 35.40
C ASN A 633 -10.12 12.17 34.19
N ILE A 634 -9.74 13.42 33.91
CA ILE A 634 -8.82 13.76 32.80
C ILE A 634 -7.39 13.32 33.13
N ILE A 635 -6.98 13.34 34.40
CA ILE A 635 -5.67 12.81 34.81
C ILE A 635 -5.66 11.28 34.80
N ALA A 636 -6.79 10.67 35.16
CA ALA A 636 -6.92 9.21 35.17
C ALA A 636 -6.82 8.59 33.76
N MET A 637 -7.21 9.34 32.72
CA MET A 637 -7.14 8.98 31.31
C MET A 637 -5.72 9.12 30.74
#